data_AF-A0A8C4KY15-F1
#
_entry.id   AF-A0A8C4KY15-F1
#
_cell.length_a   1.000
_cell.length_b   1.000
_cell.length_c   1.000
_cell.angle_alpha   90.00
_cell.angle_beta   90.00
_cell.angle_gamma   90.00
#
_symmetry.space_group_name_H-M   'P 1'
#
loop_
_entity.id
_entity.type
_entity.pdbx_description
1 polymer ?
#
loop_
_entity_poly.entity_id
_entity_poly.type
_entity_poly.pdbx_seq_one_letter_code
_entity_poly.pdbx_strand_id
1 'polypeptide(L)'
;MSTGDSFETRFEKIDNLLRDPKSEVNSDCLLDGLDALVYDLDFPALRKNKNIDNFLSRYKDTINKIRDLRMKAEDYEVVKVIGRGAFGEVQLVRHKSTRKVYAMKLLSKFEMIKRSDSAFFWEERDIMAFANSPWVVQLFYAFQDDRYLYMVMEYMPGGDLVNLMSNYDVPEKWARFYTAEVVLALDAIHSMGFIHRDVKPDNMLLDKSGHLKLADFGTCMKMNKEGMVRCDTAVGTPDYISPEVLKSQGGDGYYGRECDWWSVGVFLYEMLVGDTPFYADSLVGTYSKIMNHKNSLTFPDDNDISKEAKNLICAFLTDREVRLGRNGVEEIKRHLFFKNDQWAWETLRDTVAPVVPDLSSDIDTSNFDDLEEDKGDEETFPIPKAFVGNQLPFVGFTYYSNRRYLSSTNPNDNRTSSNVDKSLQENLQKTIYKLEEQLHNEMQLKDEMEQKCRTSNIKLDKIMKELDEEGNQRRNLESTVSQIEKEKMLLQHRINEYQRKAEQENEKRRNVENEVSTLKDQLEDLKKVSQNSQLANEKVAQLQKQLEEANDLLRTESDTAVRLRKSHTEMSKSVSQLESLNRELQERNRILENSKSQMDKDYYQLQAALEAERRDRGHDSEMIGDLQARITSLQEEVKHLKHNLERVEGERKEAQDMLTHSEKEKNNLEIDLNYKLKSLQQRLEQEINEHKVTKARLTDKHQSIEEAKSVAMCEMEKKLKEEREAREKAENRVVQIEKQCSMLDVDLKQSQQKLEHLTENKERMEDEVKNLTLQLEQESNKRLLLQNELKTQAFEADNLKGLEKQMKQEINTLLEAKRLLEFELGQLTKQYRGNEGQMRELQDQLEAEQYFSTLYKTQVKELKEEIEEKNRENLKKIQELQNEKETLATQLDLAETKAESEQLARGLLEEQYFELTQESKKAASRNRQEITDKDHTVSRLEETNSMLTKDIELLRKENEELTDKMRKTEEEYKLKKEEEISNLKAAYEKNINTERTLKTQAVNKLAEIMNRKDFKIDRKKANTQDLRKKEKENRKLQLELNQEREKFNQMVVKHQKELNDMQAQLLEECTHRNELQMQLASKESDIEQLRAKLLDLSDSTSVASFPSADETDGNLPVDSACIPYLFIFYYLLVKNRRLALNTK
;
A
#
# COMPACT_ATOMS: atom_id res chain seq x y z
N MET A 1 -19.69 -1.64 -22.11
CA MET A 1 -20.80 -2.39 -22.72
C MET A 1 -20.90 -1.99 -24.18
N SER A 2 -21.08 -2.95 -25.08
CA SER A 2 -21.13 -2.72 -26.54
C SER A 2 -22.40 -1.95 -26.92
N THR A 3 -22.28 -0.97 -27.81
CA THR A 3 -23.34 -0.07 -28.28
C THR A 3 -24.40 -0.73 -29.18
N GLY A 4 -24.47 -2.07 -29.20
CA GLY A 4 -25.33 -2.84 -30.11
C GLY A 4 -26.50 -3.61 -29.49
N ASP A 5 -26.66 -3.62 -28.16
CA ASP A 5 -27.76 -4.36 -27.53
C ASP A 5 -29.08 -3.56 -27.56
N SER A 6 -30.18 -4.21 -27.96
CA SER A 6 -31.54 -3.63 -27.90
C SER A 6 -31.94 -3.26 -26.46
N PHE A 7 -32.93 -2.38 -26.29
CA PHE A 7 -33.43 -2.00 -24.96
C PHE A 7 -33.94 -3.23 -24.20
N GLU A 8 -34.67 -4.11 -24.89
CA GLU A 8 -35.20 -5.36 -24.35
C GLU A 8 -34.05 -6.26 -23.88
N THR A 9 -32.99 -6.41 -24.69
CA THR A 9 -31.80 -7.19 -24.30
C THR A 9 -31.09 -6.60 -23.08
N ARG A 10 -31.03 -5.26 -22.96
CA ARG A 10 -30.45 -4.60 -21.79
C ARG A 10 -31.31 -4.81 -20.54
N PHE A 11 -32.63 -4.70 -20.69
CA PHE A 11 -33.58 -4.94 -19.62
C PHE A 11 -33.49 -6.39 -19.12
N GLU A 12 -33.54 -7.37 -20.03
CA GLU A 12 -33.41 -8.78 -19.70
C GLU A 12 -32.07 -9.11 -19.06
N LYS A 13 -30.97 -8.50 -19.52
CA LYS A 13 -29.64 -8.67 -18.87
C LYS A 13 -29.66 -8.18 -17.43
N ILE A 14 -30.25 -7.02 -17.14
CA ILE A 14 -30.35 -6.51 -15.77
C ILE A 14 -31.27 -7.42 -14.93
N ASP A 15 -32.46 -7.77 -15.43
CA ASP A 15 -33.40 -8.64 -14.70
C ASP A 15 -32.78 -10.01 -14.38
N ASN A 16 -32.02 -10.59 -15.32
CA ASN A 16 -31.28 -11.82 -15.08
C ASN A 16 -30.18 -11.66 -14.03
N LEU A 17 -29.42 -10.55 -14.04
CA LEU A 17 -28.43 -10.25 -13.00
C LEU A 17 -29.07 -10.08 -11.61
N LEU A 18 -30.29 -9.56 -11.52
CA LEU A 18 -31.01 -9.40 -10.25
C LEU A 18 -31.58 -10.72 -9.70
N ARG A 19 -31.82 -11.71 -10.58
CA ARG A 19 -32.38 -13.02 -10.24
C ARG A 19 -31.32 -14.11 -10.03
N ASP A 20 -30.15 -13.97 -10.63
CA ASP A 20 -29.08 -14.95 -10.52
C ASP A 20 -28.56 -15.02 -9.07
N PRO A 21 -28.69 -16.15 -8.36
CA PRO A 21 -28.23 -16.29 -6.99
C PRO A 21 -26.70 -16.18 -6.84
N LYS A 22 -25.94 -16.30 -7.93
CA LYS A 22 -24.48 -16.12 -7.95
C LYS A 22 -24.06 -14.69 -8.30
N SER A 23 -25.01 -13.82 -8.64
CA SER A 23 -24.74 -12.43 -8.96
C SER A 23 -24.49 -11.61 -7.69
N GLU A 24 -23.44 -10.79 -7.71
CA GLU A 24 -23.12 -9.83 -6.64
C GLU A 24 -24.18 -8.73 -6.49
N VAL A 25 -25.01 -8.51 -7.51
CA VAL A 25 -26.08 -7.51 -7.53
C VAL A 25 -27.47 -8.14 -7.50
N ASN A 26 -27.58 -9.38 -7.00
CA ASN A 26 -28.90 -9.97 -6.79
C ASN A 26 -29.73 -9.15 -5.79
N SER A 27 -31.05 -9.38 -5.76
CA SER A 27 -31.98 -8.61 -4.93
C SER A 27 -31.61 -8.59 -3.43
N ASP A 28 -31.11 -9.70 -2.89
CA ASP A 28 -30.75 -9.83 -1.47
C ASP A 28 -29.45 -9.06 -1.16
N CYS A 29 -28.50 -9.03 -2.10
CA CYS A 29 -27.30 -8.20 -1.99
C CYS A 29 -27.59 -6.70 -2.02
N LEU A 30 -28.52 -6.26 -2.89
CA LEU A 30 -28.92 -4.85 -2.94
C LEU A 30 -29.63 -4.42 -1.65
N LEU A 31 -30.40 -5.32 -1.03
CA LEU A 31 -31.01 -5.08 0.28
C LEU A 31 -29.96 -5.02 1.39
N ASP A 32 -28.94 -5.86 1.36
CA ASP A 32 -27.80 -5.76 2.30
C ASP A 32 -27.11 -4.40 2.17
N GLY A 33 -26.92 -3.89 0.95
CA GLY A 33 -26.32 -2.58 0.72
C GLY A 33 -27.12 -1.43 1.33
N LEU A 34 -28.46 -1.48 1.20
CA LEU A 34 -29.34 -0.49 1.84
C LEU A 34 -29.32 -0.62 3.36
N ASP A 35 -29.33 -1.84 3.89
CA ASP A 35 -29.37 -2.12 5.31
C ASP A 35 -28.07 -1.71 6.03
N ALA A 36 -26.92 -2.06 5.44
CA ALA A 36 -25.60 -1.64 5.90
C ALA A 36 -25.47 -0.12 5.92
N LEU A 37 -25.94 0.56 4.86
CA LEU A 37 -25.90 2.01 4.78
C LEU A 37 -26.73 2.67 5.89
N VAL A 38 -27.88 2.12 6.25
CA VAL A 38 -28.65 2.61 7.41
C VAL A 38 -27.90 2.36 8.71
N TYR A 39 -27.38 1.15 8.93
CA TYR A 39 -26.65 0.82 10.16
C TYR A 39 -25.43 1.74 10.38
N ASP A 40 -24.61 1.98 9.36
CA ASP A 40 -23.40 2.79 9.48
C ASP A 40 -23.67 4.31 9.58
N LEU A 41 -24.88 4.76 9.23
CA LEU A 41 -25.26 6.18 9.26
C LEU A 41 -26.10 6.57 10.48
N ASP A 42 -26.81 5.64 11.10
CA ASP A 42 -27.76 5.91 12.19
C ASP A 42 -27.09 6.16 13.55
N PHE A 43 -26.26 7.20 13.60
CA PHE A 43 -25.58 7.65 14.81
C PHE A 43 -25.78 9.14 15.06
N PRO A 44 -25.90 9.59 16.32
CA PRO A 44 -26.18 11.00 16.64
C PRO A 44 -25.16 12.00 16.05
N ALA A 45 -23.90 11.60 15.94
CA ALA A 45 -22.85 12.45 15.35
C ALA A 45 -23.03 12.63 13.84
N LEU A 46 -23.42 11.56 13.13
CA LEU A 46 -23.58 11.54 11.67
C LEU A 46 -24.89 12.18 11.23
N ARG A 47 -25.97 12.01 12.01
CA ARG A 47 -27.27 12.67 11.79
C ARG A 47 -27.22 14.21 11.84
N LYS A 48 -26.12 14.81 12.30
CA LYS A 48 -25.92 16.27 12.17
C LYS A 48 -25.83 16.73 10.72
N ASN A 49 -25.44 15.85 9.81
CA ASN A 49 -25.47 16.12 8.37
C ASN A 49 -26.90 15.96 7.86
N LYS A 50 -27.48 17.05 7.31
CA LYS A 50 -28.87 17.06 6.83
C LYS A 50 -29.14 16.00 5.77
N ASN A 51 -28.18 15.70 4.90
CA ASN A 51 -28.36 14.67 3.86
C ASN A 51 -28.54 13.28 4.48
N ILE A 52 -27.74 12.97 5.50
CA ILE A 52 -27.82 11.70 6.23
C ILE A 52 -29.15 11.60 6.97
N ASP A 53 -29.54 12.65 7.70
CA ASP A 53 -30.79 12.62 8.47
C ASP A 53 -32.04 12.57 7.58
N ASN A 54 -32.05 13.30 6.46
CA ASN A 54 -33.13 13.23 5.46
C ASN A 54 -33.22 11.83 4.83
N PHE A 55 -32.08 11.22 4.51
CA PHE A 55 -32.04 9.85 3.99
C PHE A 55 -32.58 8.85 5.01
N LEU A 56 -32.08 8.88 6.25
CA LEU A 56 -32.53 8.00 7.33
C LEU A 56 -34.02 8.20 7.61
N SER A 57 -34.50 9.43 7.67
CA SER A 57 -35.92 9.72 7.89
C SER A 57 -36.82 9.18 6.77
N ARG A 58 -36.34 9.18 5.52
CA ARG A 58 -37.07 8.60 4.38
C ARG A 58 -37.13 7.08 4.43
N TYR A 59 -36.05 6.42 4.85
CA TYR A 59 -35.91 4.96 4.75
C TYR A 59 -36.11 4.21 6.07
N LYS A 60 -36.15 4.86 7.23
CA LYS A 60 -36.22 4.24 8.56
C LYS A 60 -37.40 3.26 8.70
N ASP A 61 -38.62 3.67 8.37
CA ASP A 61 -39.78 2.77 8.52
C ASP A 61 -39.73 1.63 7.50
N THR A 62 -39.24 1.91 6.29
CA THR A 62 -39.10 0.92 5.22
C THR A 62 -38.08 -0.15 5.59
N ILE A 63 -36.90 0.25 6.09
CA ILE A 63 -35.83 -0.69 6.41
C ILE A 63 -36.15 -1.51 7.66
N ASN A 64 -36.82 -0.93 8.67
CA ASN A 64 -37.32 -1.68 9.81
C ASN A 64 -38.29 -2.78 9.37
N LYS A 65 -39.23 -2.46 8.47
CA LYS A 65 -40.14 -3.44 7.90
C LYS A 65 -39.41 -4.52 7.09
N ILE A 66 -38.35 -4.16 6.36
CA ILE A 66 -37.53 -5.12 5.62
C ILE A 66 -36.81 -6.06 6.60
N ARG A 67 -36.19 -5.54 7.66
CA ARG A 67 -35.52 -6.33 8.71
C ARG A 67 -36.48 -7.33 9.37
N ASP A 68 -37.69 -6.90 9.69
CA ASP A 68 -38.71 -7.78 10.30
C ASP A 68 -39.13 -8.95 9.39
N LEU A 69 -39.20 -8.69 8.07
CA LEU A 69 -39.63 -9.66 7.05
C LEU A 69 -38.52 -10.61 6.58
N ARG A 70 -37.26 -10.16 6.63
CA ARG A 70 -36.11 -11.00 6.32
C ARG A 70 -35.85 -12.00 7.44
N MET A 71 -35.07 -13.03 7.13
CA MET A 71 -34.66 -14.02 8.11
C MET A 71 -33.76 -13.35 9.15
N LYS A 72 -33.99 -13.69 10.42
CA LYS A 72 -33.26 -13.15 11.58
C LYS A 72 -33.01 -14.23 12.62
N ALA A 73 -32.08 -13.98 13.52
CA ALA A 73 -31.67 -14.97 14.53
C ALA A 73 -32.84 -15.43 15.41
N GLU A 74 -33.80 -14.54 15.68
CA GLU A 74 -34.99 -14.82 16.49
C GLU A 74 -35.96 -15.80 15.81
N ASP A 75 -35.79 -16.11 14.52
CA ASP A 75 -36.57 -17.14 13.84
C ASP A 75 -36.12 -18.56 14.23
N TYR A 76 -34.99 -18.67 14.95
CA TYR A 76 -34.39 -19.92 15.39
C TYR A 76 -34.45 -20.06 16.93
N GLU A 77 -34.73 -21.27 17.39
CA GLU A 77 -34.64 -21.70 18.78
C GLU A 77 -33.30 -22.41 18.97
N VAL A 78 -32.42 -21.84 19.80
CA VAL A 78 -31.11 -22.43 20.11
C VAL A 78 -31.31 -23.61 21.05
N VAL A 79 -30.80 -24.78 20.64
CA VAL A 79 -30.89 -26.03 21.41
C VAL A 79 -29.64 -26.20 22.27
N LYS A 80 -28.45 -26.11 21.65
CA LYS A 80 -27.15 -26.28 22.30
C LYS A 80 -26.05 -25.62 21.47
N VAL A 81 -25.01 -25.10 22.11
CA VAL A 81 -23.75 -24.74 21.44
C VAL A 81 -22.93 -26.03 21.25
N ILE A 82 -22.56 -26.34 20.02
CA ILE A 82 -21.90 -27.60 19.64
C ILE A 82 -20.47 -27.40 19.12
N GLY A 83 -20.04 -26.16 18.89
CA GLY A 83 -18.67 -25.82 18.49
C GLY A 83 -18.34 -24.38 18.82
N ARG A 84 -17.06 -24.08 19.09
CA ARG A 84 -16.58 -22.71 19.28
C ARG A 84 -15.29 -22.52 18.49
N GLY A 85 -15.24 -21.45 17.71
CA GLY A 85 -14.10 -21.09 16.87
C GLY A 85 -13.54 -19.71 17.20
N ALA A 86 -12.50 -19.32 16.47
CA ALA A 86 -11.79 -18.07 16.72
C ALA A 86 -12.64 -16.81 16.48
N PHE A 87 -13.69 -16.91 15.66
CA PHE A 87 -14.54 -15.80 15.23
C PHE A 87 -15.99 -15.89 15.73
N GLY A 88 -16.35 -16.93 16.48
CA GLY A 88 -17.70 -17.13 16.98
C GLY A 88 -17.99 -18.59 17.32
N GLU A 89 -19.24 -19.01 17.24
CA GLU A 89 -19.69 -20.33 17.68
C GLU A 89 -20.66 -21.00 16.70
N VAL A 90 -20.79 -22.31 16.83
CA VAL A 90 -21.72 -23.14 16.07
C VAL A 90 -22.78 -23.66 17.03
N GLN A 91 -24.03 -23.35 16.71
CA GLN A 91 -25.19 -23.70 17.51
C GLN A 91 -26.04 -24.74 16.79
N LEU A 92 -26.47 -25.78 17.50
CA LEU A 92 -27.60 -26.59 17.08
C LEU A 92 -28.87 -25.77 17.28
N VAL A 93 -29.64 -25.57 16.20
CA VAL A 93 -30.84 -24.74 16.22
C VAL A 93 -32.03 -25.44 15.60
N ARG A 94 -33.23 -25.08 16.05
CA ARG A 94 -34.50 -25.48 15.44
C ARG A 94 -35.21 -24.25 14.90
N HIS A 95 -35.48 -24.23 13.59
CA HIS A 95 -36.24 -23.13 13.01
C HIS A 95 -37.69 -23.16 13.52
N LYS A 96 -38.17 -22.06 14.12
CA LYS A 96 -39.43 -22.03 14.87
C LYS A 96 -40.64 -22.39 14.02
N SER A 97 -40.70 -21.89 12.78
CA SER A 97 -41.83 -22.10 11.86
C SER A 97 -41.82 -23.49 11.23
N THR A 98 -40.69 -23.93 10.67
CA THR A 98 -40.62 -25.22 9.95
C THR A 98 -40.34 -26.41 10.86
N ARG A 99 -39.92 -26.16 12.11
CA ARG A 99 -39.45 -27.15 13.11
C ARG A 99 -38.26 -28.00 12.65
N LYS A 100 -37.64 -27.66 11.51
CA LYS A 100 -36.43 -28.32 11.01
C LYS A 100 -35.22 -27.93 11.85
N VAL A 101 -34.30 -28.89 12.01
CA VAL A 101 -33.07 -28.75 12.78
C VAL A 101 -31.91 -28.46 11.83
N TYR A 102 -31.01 -27.58 12.27
CA TYR A 102 -29.86 -27.10 11.52
C TYR A 102 -28.67 -26.86 12.47
N ALA A 103 -27.47 -26.84 11.91
CA ALA A 103 -26.32 -26.21 12.56
C ALA A 103 -26.23 -24.76 12.07
N MET A 104 -26.12 -23.80 12.98
CA MET A 104 -25.99 -22.38 12.67
C MET A 104 -24.63 -21.88 13.13
N LYS A 105 -23.76 -21.50 12.20
CA LYS A 105 -22.45 -20.89 12.49
C LYS A 105 -22.61 -19.37 12.55
N LEU A 106 -22.20 -18.78 13.67
CA LEU A 106 -22.21 -17.35 13.92
C LEU A 106 -20.77 -16.83 13.79
N LEU A 107 -20.58 -15.78 12.99
CA LEU A 107 -19.28 -15.10 12.84
C LEU A 107 -19.42 -13.64 13.30
N SER A 108 -18.66 -13.24 14.31
CA SER A 108 -18.65 -11.89 14.87
C SER A 108 -18.01 -10.92 13.88
N LYS A 109 -18.81 -9.97 13.39
CA LYS A 109 -18.34 -8.89 12.51
C LYS A 109 -17.25 -8.06 13.18
N PHE A 110 -17.37 -7.84 14.49
CA PHE A 110 -16.41 -7.07 15.27
C PHE A 110 -15.04 -7.76 15.31
N GLU A 111 -14.97 -9.05 15.66
CA GLU A 111 -13.71 -9.77 15.73
C GLU A 111 -13.03 -9.89 14.35
N MET A 112 -13.80 -10.01 13.28
CA MET A 112 -13.28 -10.05 11.90
C MET A 112 -12.62 -8.73 11.49
N ILE A 113 -13.27 -7.59 11.78
CA ILE A 113 -12.71 -6.26 11.49
C ILE A 113 -11.47 -6.00 12.37
N LYS A 114 -11.54 -6.35 13.67
CA LYS A 114 -10.44 -6.15 14.63
C LYS A 114 -9.17 -6.91 14.25
N ARG A 115 -9.30 -8.10 13.66
CA ARG A 115 -8.18 -8.94 13.22
C ARG A 115 -7.73 -8.66 11.78
N SER A 116 -8.36 -7.71 11.07
CA SER A 116 -8.11 -7.40 9.65
C SER A 116 -8.32 -8.60 8.70
N ASP A 117 -9.20 -9.53 9.06
CA ASP A 117 -9.43 -10.77 8.32
C ASP A 117 -10.92 -10.86 7.94
N SER A 118 -11.32 -10.11 6.92
CA SER A 118 -12.74 -9.88 6.58
C SER A 118 -13.14 -10.37 5.18
N ALA A 119 -12.40 -11.31 4.58
CA ALA A 119 -12.71 -11.81 3.23
C ALA A 119 -12.92 -13.33 3.15
N PHE A 120 -12.55 -14.09 4.19
CA PHE A 120 -12.55 -15.56 4.15
C PHE A 120 -13.94 -16.20 4.00
N PHE A 121 -14.97 -15.56 4.54
CA PHE A 121 -16.33 -16.10 4.58
C PHE A 121 -17.04 -16.12 3.22
N TRP A 122 -16.55 -15.38 2.23
CA TRP A 122 -17.12 -15.38 0.88
C TRP A 122 -16.96 -16.74 0.22
N GLU A 123 -15.73 -17.27 0.25
CA GLU A 123 -15.44 -18.59 -0.33
C GLU A 123 -16.13 -19.68 0.48
N GLU A 124 -16.16 -19.55 1.82
CA GLU A 124 -16.87 -20.50 2.67
C GLU A 124 -18.37 -20.57 2.33
N ARG A 125 -19.03 -19.42 2.21
CA ARG A 125 -20.43 -19.35 1.80
C ARG A 125 -20.64 -19.95 0.41
N ASP A 126 -19.83 -19.56 -0.56
CA ASP A 126 -20.01 -19.94 -1.96
C ASP A 126 -19.77 -21.44 -2.18
N ILE A 127 -18.76 -22.01 -1.52
CA ILE A 127 -18.50 -23.45 -1.55
C ILE A 127 -19.72 -24.19 -0.99
N MET A 128 -20.19 -23.85 0.21
CA MET A 128 -21.31 -24.58 0.83
C MET A 128 -22.65 -24.35 0.12
N ALA A 129 -22.87 -23.17 -0.48
CA ALA A 129 -24.09 -22.84 -1.22
C ALA A 129 -24.15 -23.52 -2.60
N PHE A 130 -23.01 -23.64 -3.28
CA PHE A 130 -22.98 -23.98 -4.71
C PHE A 130 -22.20 -25.25 -5.06
N ALA A 131 -21.53 -25.91 -4.11
CA ALA A 131 -20.83 -27.18 -4.37
C ALA A 131 -21.76 -28.26 -4.92
N ASN A 132 -23.00 -28.33 -4.42
CA ASN A 132 -23.97 -29.39 -4.75
C ASN A 132 -23.32 -30.79 -4.73
N SER A 133 -22.50 -31.05 -3.71
CA SER A 133 -21.69 -32.26 -3.55
C SER A 133 -22.08 -32.97 -2.25
N PRO A 134 -22.20 -34.31 -2.26
CA PRO A 134 -22.49 -35.07 -1.04
C PRO A 134 -21.31 -35.08 -0.04
N TRP A 135 -20.15 -34.53 -0.43
CA TRP A 135 -18.93 -34.44 0.37
C TRP A 135 -18.72 -33.09 1.06
N VAL A 136 -19.59 -32.11 0.80
CA VAL A 136 -19.53 -30.77 1.38
C VAL A 136 -20.78 -30.56 2.23
N VAL A 137 -20.63 -29.96 3.40
CA VAL A 137 -21.77 -29.54 4.23
C VAL A 137 -22.58 -28.48 3.48
N GLN A 138 -23.88 -28.72 3.31
CA GLN A 138 -24.75 -27.85 2.54
C GLN A 138 -25.19 -26.63 3.34
N LEU A 139 -25.05 -25.44 2.74
CA LEU A 139 -25.63 -24.20 3.24
C LEU A 139 -27.06 -24.02 2.70
N PHE A 140 -28.02 -23.80 3.59
CA PHE A 140 -29.40 -23.48 3.20
C PHE A 140 -29.64 -21.98 3.15
N TYR A 141 -29.20 -21.27 4.18
CA TYR A 141 -29.42 -19.84 4.34
C TYR A 141 -28.16 -19.16 4.87
N ALA A 142 -27.88 -17.96 4.38
CA ALA A 142 -26.94 -17.03 4.98
C ALA A 142 -27.67 -15.72 5.23
N PHE A 143 -27.53 -15.12 6.40
CA PHE A 143 -28.11 -13.81 6.72
C PHE A 143 -27.23 -13.10 7.74
N GLN A 144 -27.58 -11.86 8.09
CA GLN A 144 -26.76 -11.03 8.96
C GLN A 144 -27.61 -10.03 9.75
N ASP A 145 -27.07 -9.56 10.87
CA ASP A 145 -27.55 -8.39 11.62
C ASP A 145 -26.39 -7.40 11.85
N ASP A 146 -26.49 -6.45 12.77
CA ASP A 146 -25.43 -5.48 13.04
C ASP A 146 -24.16 -6.09 13.66
N ARG A 147 -24.26 -7.30 14.26
CA ARG A 147 -23.18 -7.93 15.04
C ARG A 147 -22.60 -9.17 14.39
N TYR A 148 -23.43 -9.98 13.74
CA TYR A 148 -23.08 -11.33 13.32
C TYR A 148 -23.43 -11.61 11.85
N LEU A 149 -22.65 -12.50 11.25
CA LEU A 149 -23.03 -13.27 10.08
C LEU A 149 -23.52 -14.65 10.53
N TYR A 150 -24.62 -15.11 9.95
CA TYR A 150 -25.24 -16.39 10.26
C TYR A 150 -25.22 -17.30 9.04
N MET A 151 -24.71 -18.52 9.20
CA MET A 151 -24.74 -19.56 8.19
C MET A 151 -25.53 -20.76 8.71
N VAL A 152 -26.70 -21.00 8.11
CA VAL A 152 -27.60 -22.10 8.48
C VAL A 152 -27.34 -23.29 7.55
N MET A 153 -26.74 -24.31 8.13
CA MET A 153 -26.19 -25.49 7.46
C MET A 153 -26.94 -26.76 7.87
N GLU A 154 -26.78 -27.83 7.09
CA GLU A 154 -27.23 -29.15 7.55
C GLU A 154 -26.52 -29.56 8.85
N TYR A 155 -27.27 -30.14 9.78
CA TYR A 155 -26.69 -30.66 11.01
C TYR A 155 -26.02 -32.01 10.76
N MET A 156 -24.81 -32.16 11.29
CA MET A 156 -23.96 -33.35 11.17
C MET A 156 -23.89 -34.09 12.51
N PRO A 157 -24.85 -34.97 12.83
CA PRO A 157 -25.02 -35.51 14.17
C PRO A 157 -23.94 -36.51 14.61
N GLY A 158 -23.10 -36.99 13.68
CA GLY A 158 -22.04 -37.95 13.98
C GLY A 158 -20.80 -37.33 14.64
N GLY A 159 -20.76 -36.01 14.82
CA GLY A 159 -19.59 -35.30 15.33
C GLY A 159 -18.49 -35.16 14.28
N ASP A 160 -17.30 -34.80 14.72
CA ASP A 160 -16.08 -34.72 13.91
C ASP A 160 -15.23 -36.01 14.05
N LEU A 161 -14.16 -36.11 13.25
CA LEU A 161 -13.24 -37.24 13.36
C LEU A 161 -12.30 -37.15 14.57
N VAL A 162 -12.14 -35.99 15.21
CA VAL A 162 -11.40 -35.88 16.49
C VAL A 162 -12.10 -36.73 17.55
N ASN A 163 -13.41 -36.54 17.70
CA ASN A 163 -14.24 -37.32 18.62
C ASN A 163 -14.29 -38.81 18.27
N LEU A 164 -14.20 -39.17 16.98
CA LEU A 164 -14.10 -40.59 16.60
C LEU A 164 -12.76 -41.19 17.05
N MET A 165 -11.65 -40.50 16.80
CA MET A 165 -10.31 -41.00 17.17
C MET A 165 -10.08 -41.01 18.68
N SER A 166 -10.72 -40.11 19.43
CA SER A 166 -10.60 -40.10 20.91
C SER A 166 -11.38 -41.26 21.57
N ASN A 167 -12.46 -41.73 20.94
CA ASN A 167 -13.32 -42.78 21.49
C ASN A 167 -12.98 -44.19 20.99
N TYR A 168 -12.20 -44.31 19.90
CA TYR A 168 -11.90 -45.59 19.26
C TYR A 168 -10.44 -45.69 18.86
N ASP A 169 -9.83 -46.85 19.14
CA ASP A 169 -8.59 -47.26 18.46
C ASP A 169 -8.92 -47.58 17.00
N VAL A 170 -8.47 -46.75 16.06
CA VAL A 170 -8.88 -46.83 14.65
C VAL A 170 -8.09 -47.92 13.92
N PRO A 171 -8.74 -49.01 13.46
CA PRO A 171 -8.05 -50.02 12.67
C PRO A 171 -7.78 -49.52 11.25
N GLU A 172 -6.76 -50.09 10.59
CA GLU A 172 -6.38 -49.71 9.22
C GLU A 172 -7.53 -49.78 8.21
N LYS A 173 -8.49 -50.68 8.45
CA LYS A 173 -9.70 -50.81 7.66
C LYS A 173 -10.59 -49.55 7.69
N TRP A 174 -10.72 -48.95 8.86
CA TRP A 174 -11.48 -47.71 9.06
C TRP A 174 -10.68 -46.53 8.52
N ALA A 175 -9.38 -46.49 8.81
CA ALA A 175 -8.47 -45.49 8.26
C ALA A 175 -8.55 -45.45 6.73
N ARG A 176 -8.52 -46.61 6.07
CA ARG A 176 -8.69 -46.73 4.62
C ARG A 176 -10.01 -46.14 4.12
N PHE A 177 -11.11 -46.38 4.84
CA PHE A 177 -12.43 -45.85 4.49
C PHE A 177 -12.45 -44.32 4.59
N TYR A 178 -12.10 -43.76 5.76
CA TYR A 178 -12.17 -42.32 5.98
C TYR A 178 -11.15 -41.55 5.12
N THR A 179 -9.94 -42.06 4.95
CA THR A 179 -8.97 -41.46 4.02
C THR A 179 -9.48 -41.46 2.58
N ALA A 180 -10.19 -42.51 2.13
CA ALA A 180 -10.79 -42.53 0.80
C ALA A 180 -11.91 -41.49 0.65
N GLU A 181 -12.77 -41.34 1.66
CA GLU A 181 -13.80 -40.30 1.64
C GLU A 181 -13.21 -38.88 1.65
N VAL A 182 -12.17 -38.63 2.46
CA VAL A 182 -11.43 -37.36 2.44
C VAL A 182 -10.85 -37.08 1.06
N VAL A 183 -10.27 -38.09 0.40
CA VAL A 183 -9.72 -37.94 -0.95
C VAL A 183 -10.80 -37.53 -1.96
N LEU A 184 -11.98 -38.14 -1.92
CA LEU A 184 -13.10 -37.75 -2.79
C LEU A 184 -13.66 -36.37 -2.44
N ALA A 185 -13.71 -36.02 -1.16
CA ALA A 185 -14.15 -34.71 -0.71
C ALA A 185 -13.22 -33.59 -1.19
N LEU A 186 -11.91 -33.77 -1.05
CA LEU A 186 -10.91 -32.82 -1.54
C LEU A 186 -10.90 -32.74 -3.07
N ASP A 187 -11.05 -33.86 -3.77
CA ASP A 187 -11.16 -33.84 -5.24
C ASP A 187 -12.39 -33.04 -5.71
N ALA A 188 -13.51 -33.09 -4.97
CA ALA A 188 -14.67 -32.25 -5.24
C ALA A 188 -14.36 -30.75 -5.06
N ILE A 189 -13.66 -30.37 -3.97
CA ILE A 189 -13.22 -28.99 -3.73
C ILE A 189 -12.23 -28.51 -4.80
N HIS A 190 -11.24 -29.34 -5.16
CA HIS A 190 -10.26 -29.05 -6.21
C HIS A 190 -10.91 -28.90 -7.58
N SER A 191 -11.94 -29.71 -7.87
CA SER A 191 -12.71 -29.64 -9.11
C SER A 191 -13.54 -28.36 -9.22
N MET A 192 -13.95 -27.77 -8.10
CA MET A 192 -14.58 -26.45 -8.04
C MET A 192 -13.59 -25.29 -8.21
N GLY A 193 -12.28 -25.58 -8.25
CA GLY A 193 -11.25 -24.57 -8.41
C GLY A 193 -10.72 -24.03 -7.09
N PHE A 194 -10.90 -24.74 -5.96
CA PHE A 194 -10.46 -24.30 -4.64
C PHE A 194 -9.37 -25.21 -4.05
N ILE A 195 -8.56 -24.65 -3.16
CA ILE A 195 -7.63 -25.39 -2.29
C ILE A 195 -8.07 -25.15 -0.85
N HIS A 196 -8.14 -26.19 -0.02
CA HIS A 196 -8.70 -26.10 1.33
C HIS A 196 -7.75 -25.42 2.33
N ARG A 197 -6.47 -25.84 2.34
CA ARG A 197 -5.35 -25.34 3.16
C ARG A 197 -5.41 -25.62 4.67
N ASP A 198 -6.56 -26.00 5.21
CA ASP A 198 -6.71 -26.40 6.62
C ASP A 198 -7.46 -27.73 6.77
N VAL A 199 -6.98 -28.77 6.09
CA VAL A 199 -7.58 -30.11 6.17
C VAL A 199 -7.12 -30.76 7.47
N LYS A 200 -8.07 -31.03 8.37
CA LYS A 200 -7.83 -31.63 9.68
C LYS A 200 -9.06 -32.37 10.18
N PRO A 201 -8.94 -33.28 11.16
CA PRO A 201 -10.06 -34.08 11.65
C PRO A 201 -11.23 -33.25 12.21
N ASP A 202 -10.97 -32.06 12.76
CA ASP A 202 -12.01 -31.13 13.26
C ASP A 202 -12.97 -30.68 12.13
N ASN A 203 -12.45 -30.59 10.91
CA ASN A 203 -13.18 -30.14 9.73
C ASN A 203 -13.84 -31.31 8.97
N MET A 204 -13.71 -32.54 9.47
CA MET A 204 -14.24 -33.77 8.88
C MET A 204 -15.44 -34.25 9.69
N LEU A 205 -16.64 -33.81 9.31
CA LEU A 205 -17.87 -34.12 10.03
C LEU A 205 -18.55 -35.38 9.49
N LEU A 206 -19.20 -36.12 10.39
CA LEU A 206 -19.92 -37.36 10.05
C LEU A 206 -21.43 -37.13 10.03
N ASP A 207 -22.06 -37.56 8.92
CA ASP A 207 -23.52 -37.47 8.78
C ASP A 207 -24.23 -38.55 9.62
N LYS A 208 -25.57 -38.53 9.62
CA LYS A 208 -26.40 -39.51 10.34
C LYS A 208 -26.14 -40.98 9.97
N SER A 209 -25.46 -41.24 8.86
CA SER A 209 -25.12 -42.58 8.37
C SER A 209 -23.64 -42.91 8.57
N GLY A 210 -22.87 -42.01 9.19
CA GLY A 210 -21.44 -42.18 9.45
C GLY A 210 -20.52 -41.79 8.29
N HIS A 211 -21.04 -41.16 7.23
CA HIS A 211 -20.23 -40.72 6.08
C HIS A 211 -19.71 -39.30 6.24
N LEU A 212 -18.53 -39.06 5.69
CA LEU A 212 -17.82 -37.81 5.80
C LEU A 212 -18.41 -36.70 4.91
N LYS A 213 -18.44 -35.49 5.47
CA LYS A 213 -18.52 -34.22 4.75
C LYS A 213 -17.51 -33.25 5.33
N LEU A 214 -16.87 -32.48 4.46
CA LEU A 214 -16.01 -31.37 4.88
C LEU A 214 -16.86 -30.18 5.32
N ALA A 215 -16.40 -29.53 6.38
CA ALA A 215 -16.91 -28.28 6.92
C ALA A 215 -15.76 -27.28 7.10
N ASP A 216 -16.12 -26.04 7.45
CA ASP A 216 -15.19 -24.93 7.70
C ASP A 216 -14.21 -24.62 6.56
N PHE A 217 -14.72 -23.89 5.57
CA PHE A 217 -13.98 -23.52 4.37
C PHE A 217 -13.36 -22.13 4.46
N GLY A 218 -13.23 -21.56 5.67
CA GLY A 218 -12.68 -20.20 5.85
C GLY A 218 -11.26 -20.05 5.30
N THR A 219 -10.45 -21.10 5.34
CA THR A 219 -9.11 -21.04 4.75
C THR A 219 -9.09 -21.33 3.25
N CYS A 220 -10.22 -21.59 2.59
CA CYS A 220 -10.20 -21.92 1.16
C CYS A 220 -9.72 -20.75 0.31
N MET A 221 -9.00 -21.06 -0.78
CA MET A 221 -8.64 -20.08 -1.79
C MET A 221 -8.88 -20.58 -3.19
N LYS A 222 -9.38 -19.69 -4.05
CA LYS A 222 -9.60 -19.95 -5.46
C LYS A 222 -8.28 -20.02 -6.21
N MET A 223 -8.06 -21.12 -6.91
CA MET A 223 -6.92 -21.33 -7.78
C MET A 223 -6.95 -20.37 -8.98
N ASN A 224 -5.77 -19.93 -9.40
CA ASN A 224 -5.59 -19.25 -10.68
C ASN A 224 -5.70 -20.24 -11.86
N LYS A 225 -5.50 -19.75 -13.09
CA LYS A 225 -5.59 -20.57 -14.30
C LYS A 225 -4.58 -21.71 -14.33
N GLU A 226 -3.47 -21.54 -13.64
CA GLU A 226 -2.38 -22.50 -13.52
C GLU A 226 -2.62 -23.54 -12.40
N GLY A 227 -3.72 -23.44 -11.66
CA GLY A 227 -4.02 -24.35 -10.54
C GLY A 227 -3.26 -24.04 -9.26
N MET A 228 -2.77 -22.81 -9.10
CA MET A 228 -1.95 -22.34 -7.99
C MET A 228 -2.64 -21.21 -7.22
N VAL A 229 -2.24 -21.01 -5.97
CA VAL A 229 -2.64 -19.85 -5.15
C VAL A 229 -1.40 -19.13 -4.63
N ARG A 230 -1.54 -17.82 -4.39
CA ARG A 230 -0.54 -16.99 -3.71
C ARG A 230 -1.16 -16.48 -2.42
N CYS A 231 -0.51 -16.75 -1.29
CA CYS A 231 -0.93 -16.23 0.00
C CYS A 231 0.28 -15.94 0.87
N ASP A 232 0.33 -14.71 1.40
CA ASP A 232 1.43 -14.22 2.23
C ASP A 232 1.24 -14.55 3.73
N THR A 233 0.04 -15.01 4.09
CA THR A 233 -0.34 -15.43 5.45
C THR A 233 -0.36 -16.95 5.51
N ALA A 234 0.42 -17.57 6.40
CA ALA A 234 0.14 -18.98 6.70
C ALA A 234 -1.13 -19.06 7.52
N VAL A 235 -2.05 -19.83 6.99
CA VAL A 235 -3.31 -20.20 7.63
C VAL A 235 -3.32 -21.72 7.75
N GLY A 236 -3.94 -22.23 8.81
CA GLY A 236 -4.08 -23.65 9.09
C GLY A 236 -3.62 -24.02 10.50
N THR A 237 -4.14 -25.14 11.01
CA THR A 237 -3.66 -25.71 12.27
C THR A 237 -2.20 -26.17 12.09
N PRO A 238 -1.29 -25.76 13.01
CA PRO A 238 0.14 -26.01 12.89
C PRO A 238 0.55 -27.46 12.64
N ASP A 239 -0.21 -28.44 13.13
CA ASP A 239 0.12 -29.86 13.02
C ASP A 239 -0.13 -30.45 11.62
N TYR A 240 -1.06 -29.88 10.84
CA TYR A 240 -1.47 -30.40 9.52
C TYR A 240 -0.99 -29.56 8.35
N ILE A 241 -0.42 -28.39 8.62
CA ILE A 241 0.03 -27.45 7.60
C ILE A 241 1.23 -28.02 6.82
N SER A 242 1.26 -27.78 5.51
CA SER A 242 2.33 -28.30 4.65
C SER A 242 3.59 -27.40 4.66
N PRO A 243 4.78 -27.96 4.36
CA PRO A 243 6.03 -27.20 4.38
C PRO A 243 6.04 -26.01 3.42
N GLU A 244 5.39 -26.13 2.25
CA GLU A 244 5.32 -25.04 1.27
C GLU A 244 4.37 -23.90 1.67
N VAL A 245 3.31 -24.17 2.44
CA VAL A 245 2.46 -23.12 3.01
C VAL A 245 3.19 -22.40 4.14
N LEU A 246 3.98 -23.11 4.95
CA LEU A 246 4.86 -22.45 5.95
C LEU A 246 5.95 -21.61 5.28
N LYS A 247 6.58 -22.12 4.21
CA LYS A 247 7.61 -21.37 3.45
C LYS A 247 7.06 -20.15 2.73
N SER A 248 5.75 -20.09 2.45
CA SER A 248 5.16 -18.91 1.79
C SER A 248 5.03 -17.71 2.73
N GLN A 249 5.22 -17.89 4.04
CA GLN A 249 5.37 -16.78 5.00
C GLN A 249 6.66 -16.01 4.69
N GLY A 250 6.56 -14.95 3.88
CA GLY A 250 7.73 -14.17 3.45
C GLY A 250 7.63 -13.51 2.08
N GLY A 251 6.57 -13.76 1.30
CA GLY A 251 6.16 -12.91 0.16
C GLY A 251 6.20 -13.52 -1.25
N ASP A 252 6.81 -14.70 -1.44
CA ASP A 252 7.06 -15.29 -2.78
C ASP A 252 6.56 -16.74 -2.98
N GLY A 253 5.79 -17.30 -2.05
CA GLY A 253 5.34 -18.70 -2.14
C GLY A 253 4.05 -18.90 -2.92
N TYR A 254 4.14 -19.47 -4.13
CA TYR A 254 3.00 -20.12 -4.80
C TYR A 254 2.93 -21.59 -4.40
N TYR A 255 1.73 -22.11 -4.16
CA TYR A 255 1.48 -23.54 -3.95
C TYR A 255 0.17 -23.96 -4.61
N GLY A 256 0.08 -25.24 -4.96
CA GLY A 256 -1.09 -25.82 -5.59
C GLY A 256 -1.85 -26.75 -4.65
N ARG A 257 -2.79 -27.50 -5.24
CA ARG A 257 -3.66 -28.45 -4.54
C ARG A 257 -2.93 -29.55 -3.78
N GLU A 258 -1.66 -29.79 -4.11
CA GLU A 258 -0.81 -30.78 -3.44
C GLU A 258 -0.55 -30.49 -1.96
N CYS A 259 -0.78 -29.26 -1.49
CA CYS A 259 -0.70 -28.96 -0.05
C CYS A 259 -1.79 -29.67 0.76
N ASP A 260 -3.00 -29.85 0.22
CA ASP A 260 -4.07 -30.57 0.93
C ASP A 260 -3.73 -32.06 1.07
N TRP A 261 -3.03 -32.64 0.10
CA TRP A 261 -2.58 -34.05 0.15
C TRP A 261 -1.53 -34.31 1.23
N TRP A 262 -0.75 -33.30 1.62
CA TRP A 262 0.12 -33.40 2.79
C TRP A 262 -0.71 -33.64 4.05
N SER A 263 -1.74 -32.83 4.26
CA SER A 263 -2.62 -32.92 5.41
C SER A 263 -3.37 -34.25 5.46
N VAL A 264 -3.72 -34.84 4.32
CA VAL A 264 -4.24 -36.24 4.25
C VAL A 264 -3.22 -37.24 4.77
N GLY A 265 -1.93 -37.06 4.47
CA GLY A 265 -0.85 -37.88 5.01
C GLY A 265 -0.69 -37.75 6.54
N VAL A 266 -0.80 -36.53 7.06
CA VAL A 266 -0.78 -36.24 8.51
C VAL A 266 -1.99 -36.92 9.19
N PHE A 267 -3.19 -36.74 8.64
CA PHE A 267 -4.43 -37.36 9.12
C PHE A 267 -4.35 -38.89 9.14
N LEU A 268 -3.85 -39.51 8.07
CA LEU A 268 -3.71 -40.97 8.02
C LEU A 268 -2.67 -41.47 9.04
N TYR A 269 -1.58 -40.73 9.26
CA TYR A 269 -0.62 -41.07 10.31
C TYR A 269 -1.28 -41.02 11.69
N GLU A 270 -1.98 -39.93 12.00
CA GLU A 270 -2.62 -39.73 13.29
C GLU A 270 -3.66 -40.81 13.60
N MET A 271 -4.52 -41.17 12.64
CA MET A 271 -5.48 -42.27 12.84
C MET A 271 -4.79 -43.60 13.19
N LEU A 272 -3.61 -43.88 12.62
CA LEU A 272 -2.93 -45.17 12.79
C LEU A 272 -1.94 -45.18 13.95
N VAL A 273 -1.50 -44.02 14.42
CA VAL A 273 -0.47 -43.87 15.45
C VAL A 273 -1.03 -43.32 16.77
N GLY A 274 -2.08 -42.52 16.70
CA GLY A 274 -2.71 -41.82 17.83
C GLY A 274 -2.22 -40.38 18.03
N ASP A 275 -1.05 -40.02 17.50
CA ASP A 275 -0.46 -38.68 17.60
C ASP A 275 -0.12 -38.13 16.21
N THR A 276 0.00 -36.81 16.08
CA THR A 276 0.46 -36.19 14.82
C THR A 276 1.96 -36.45 14.59
N PRO A 277 2.40 -36.68 13.32
CA PRO A 277 3.78 -37.07 13.01
C PRO A 277 4.84 -36.03 13.36
N PHE A 278 4.44 -34.77 13.50
CA PHE A 278 5.34 -33.64 13.76
C PHE A 278 5.04 -32.93 15.08
N TYR A 279 4.25 -33.55 15.97
CA TYR A 279 3.91 -33.00 17.28
C TYR A 279 5.14 -32.51 18.05
N ALA A 280 5.04 -31.35 18.69
CA ALA A 280 6.01 -30.87 19.66
C ALA A 280 5.32 -29.98 20.71
N ASP A 281 5.91 -29.84 21.89
CA ASP A 281 5.34 -29.04 22.98
C ASP A 281 5.22 -27.54 22.68
N SER A 282 5.83 -27.07 21.59
CA SER A 282 5.77 -25.67 21.17
C SER A 282 5.49 -25.56 19.68
N LEU A 283 4.75 -24.51 19.32
CA LEU A 283 4.41 -24.17 17.93
C LEU A 283 5.64 -24.13 17.01
N VAL A 284 6.71 -23.48 17.48
CA VAL A 284 7.98 -23.37 16.75
C VAL A 284 8.66 -24.73 16.60
N GLY A 285 8.52 -25.60 17.61
CA GLY A 285 9.00 -26.98 17.55
C GLY A 285 8.27 -27.79 16.46
N THR A 286 6.94 -27.67 16.38
CA THR A 286 6.14 -28.32 15.34
C THR A 286 6.55 -27.85 13.95
N TYR A 287 6.67 -26.53 13.75
CA TYR A 287 7.17 -25.96 12.49
C TYR A 287 8.58 -26.43 12.14
N SER A 288 9.48 -26.53 13.12
CA SER A 288 10.84 -27.03 12.91
C SER A 288 10.83 -28.50 12.47
N LYS A 289 9.98 -29.34 13.08
CA LYS A 289 9.81 -30.74 12.69
C LYS A 289 9.22 -30.86 11.27
N ILE A 290 8.20 -30.08 10.92
CA ILE A 290 7.60 -30.06 9.57
C ILE A 290 8.64 -29.66 8.52
N MET A 291 9.38 -28.58 8.77
CA MET A 291 10.43 -28.12 7.85
C MET A 291 11.58 -29.13 7.68
N ASN A 292 11.80 -29.97 8.69
CA ASN A 292 12.77 -31.07 8.69
C ASN A 292 12.13 -32.46 8.50
N HIS A 293 10.95 -32.53 7.85
CA HIS A 293 10.17 -33.77 7.72
C HIS A 293 10.95 -35.00 7.22
N LYS A 294 11.96 -34.80 6.37
CA LYS A 294 12.84 -35.86 5.86
C LYS A 294 13.58 -36.64 6.96
N ASN A 295 13.87 -35.97 8.08
CA ASN A 295 14.60 -36.54 9.20
C ASN A 295 13.73 -36.69 10.46
N SER A 296 12.66 -35.92 10.59
CA SER A 296 11.78 -35.93 11.78
C SER A 296 10.65 -36.95 11.70
N LEU A 297 10.21 -37.33 10.49
CA LEU A 297 9.17 -38.34 10.30
C LEU A 297 9.69 -39.71 10.72
N THR A 298 9.12 -40.26 11.78
CA THR A 298 9.44 -41.58 12.32
C THR A 298 8.15 -42.33 12.64
N PHE A 299 8.19 -43.66 12.64
CA PHE A 299 7.06 -44.50 13.04
C PHE A 299 7.46 -45.25 14.31
N PRO A 300 6.61 -45.30 15.35
CA PRO A 300 6.87 -46.13 16.52
C PRO A 300 7.01 -47.60 16.13
N ASP A 301 7.96 -48.31 16.74
CA ASP A 301 8.16 -49.75 16.52
C ASP A 301 6.99 -50.59 17.07
N ASP A 302 6.22 -50.01 18.00
CA ASP A 302 5.16 -50.67 18.76
C ASP A 302 3.83 -50.74 17.99
N ASN A 303 3.70 -50.01 16.86
CA ASN A 303 2.47 -49.92 16.08
C ASN A 303 2.50 -50.84 14.85
N ASP A 304 1.55 -51.77 14.78
CA ASP A 304 1.34 -52.70 13.65
C ASP A 304 0.73 -51.98 12.43
N ILE A 305 1.51 -51.11 11.80
CA ILE A 305 1.13 -50.37 10.59
C ILE A 305 1.63 -51.14 9.35
N SER A 306 0.73 -51.44 8.40
CA SER A 306 1.10 -52.16 7.17
C SER A 306 2.14 -51.42 6.33
N LYS A 307 2.85 -52.17 5.49
CA LYS A 307 3.84 -51.61 4.56
C LYS A 307 3.19 -50.63 3.59
N GLU A 308 1.99 -50.95 3.13
CA GLU A 308 1.21 -50.13 2.20
C GLU A 308 0.76 -48.82 2.87
N ALA A 309 0.35 -48.85 4.14
CA ALA A 309 0.00 -47.66 4.91
C ALA A 309 1.22 -46.75 5.13
N LYS A 310 2.35 -47.30 5.61
CA LYS A 310 3.61 -46.55 5.75
C LYS A 310 4.03 -45.93 4.42
N ASN A 311 3.91 -46.69 3.32
CA ASN A 311 4.25 -46.20 1.99
C ASN A 311 3.34 -45.04 1.55
N LEU A 312 2.03 -45.11 1.78
CA LEU A 312 1.10 -44.02 1.44
C LEU A 312 1.41 -42.76 2.25
N ILE A 313 1.62 -42.89 3.56
CA ILE A 313 1.96 -41.77 4.44
C ILE A 313 3.26 -41.10 3.97
N CYS A 314 4.32 -41.86 3.72
CA CYS A 314 5.59 -41.31 3.23
C CYS A 314 5.46 -40.69 1.82
N ALA A 315 4.56 -41.20 0.98
CA ALA A 315 4.31 -40.64 -0.36
C ALA A 315 3.57 -39.28 -0.30
N PHE A 316 2.76 -39.04 0.73
CA PHE A 316 2.17 -37.73 1.02
C PHE A 316 3.13 -36.79 1.77
N LEU A 317 3.84 -37.29 2.78
CA LEU A 317 4.71 -36.49 3.66
C LEU A 317 6.11 -36.24 3.07
N THR A 318 6.15 -35.83 1.81
CA THR A 318 7.37 -35.49 1.06
C THR A 318 7.30 -34.06 0.49
N ASP A 319 8.40 -33.60 -0.13
CA ASP A 319 8.44 -32.30 -0.82
C ASP A 319 7.38 -32.28 -1.95
N ARG A 320 6.72 -31.13 -2.11
CA ARG A 320 5.60 -30.96 -3.06
C ARG A 320 5.88 -31.44 -4.49
N GLU A 321 7.13 -31.36 -4.95
CA GLU A 321 7.50 -31.69 -6.34
C GLU A 321 7.42 -33.18 -6.65
N VAL A 322 7.52 -34.04 -5.63
CA VAL A 322 7.46 -35.50 -5.75
C VAL A 322 6.31 -36.09 -4.94
N ARG A 323 5.41 -35.26 -4.42
CA ARG A 323 4.30 -35.66 -3.58
C ARG A 323 3.22 -36.37 -4.38
N LEU A 324 2.70 -37.47 -3.84
CA LEU A 324 1.55 -38.18 -4.40
C LEU A 324 0.33 -37.25 -4.45
N GLY A 325 -0.35 -37.20 -5.59
CA GLY A 325 -1.48 -36.32 -5.88
C GLY A 325 -1.13 -35.11 -6.73
N ARG A 326 0.16 -34.81 -6.94
CA ARG A 326 0.62 -33.72 -7.83
C ARG A 326 0.17 -33.93 -9.27
N ASN A 327 0.13 -35.19 -9.73
CA ASN A 327 -0.27 -35.54 -11.09
C ASN A 327 -1.79 -35.83 -11.21
N GLY A 328 -2.57 -35.44 -10.20
CA GLY A 328 -4.01 -35.63 -10.12
C GLY A 328 -4.41 -36.76 -9.17
N VAL A 329 -5.69 -36.81 -8.79
CA VAL A 329 -6.21 -37.75 -7.76
C VAL A 329 -6.07 -39.22 -8.16
N GLU A 330 -5.98 -39.51 -9.46
CA GLU A 330 -6.01 -40.88 -9.99
C GLU A 330 -4.82 -41.73 -9.56
N GLU A 331 -3.65 -41.14 -9.27
CA GLU A 331 -2.53 -41.89 -8.70
C GLU A 331 -2.74 -42.25 -7.23
N ILE A 332 -3.42 -41.38 -6.47
CA ILE A 332 -3.84 -41.66 -5.09
C ILE A 332 -4.82 -42.84 -5.10
N LYS A 333 -5.85 -42.78 -5.95
CA LYS A 333 -6.88 -43.84 -6.05
C LYS A 333 -6.33 -45.23 -6.37
N ARG A 334 -5.24 -45.29 -7.14
CA ARG A 334 -4.56 -46.54 -7.53
C ARG A 334 -3.59 -47.07 -6.48
N HIS A 335 -3.31 -46.33 -5.42
CA HIS A 335 -2.35 -46.76 -4.41
C HIS A 335 -2.80 -48.06 -3.72
N LEU A 336 -1.86 -48.99 -3.50
CA LEU A 336 -2.16 -50.35 -3.00
C LEU A 336 -2.83 -50.37 -1.63
N PHE A 337 -2.59 -49.35 -0.81
CA PHE A 337 -3.27 -49.16 0.47
C PHE A 337 -4.80 -49.19 0.32
N PHE A 338 -5.37 -48.61 -0.73
CA PHE A 338 -6.83 -48.56 -0.93
C PHE A 338 -7.42 -49.86 -1.48
N LYS A 339 -6.60 -50.85 -1.83
CA LYS A 339 -7.09 -52.15 -2.30
C LYS A 339 -7.89 -52.83 -1.17
N ASN A 340 -9.17 -53.06 -1.43
CA ASN A 340 -10.09 -53.68 -0.51
C ASN A 340 -11.22 -54.41 -1.27
N ASP A 341 -12.04 -55.11 -0.52
CA ASP A 341 -13.13 -55.98 -0.96
C ASP A 341 -14.50 -55.54 -0.39
N GLN A 342 -14.56 -54.34 0.21
CA GLN A 342 -15.78 -53.78 0.79
C GLN A 342 -16.44 -52.72 -0.09
N TRP A 343 -15.65 -51.89 -0.77
CA TRP A 343 -16.13 -50.73 -1.51
C TRP A 343 -15.29 -50.47 -2.75
N ALA A 344 -15.87 -49.75 -3.71
CA ALA A 344 -15.19 -49.16 -4.86
C ALA A 344 -15.36 -47.63 -4.81
N TRP A 345 -14.42 -46.87 -5.37
CA TRP A 345 -14.41 -45.40 -5.30
C TRP A 345 -15.74 -44.75 -5.70
N GLU A 346 -16.38 -45.26 -6.77
CA GLU A 346 -17.64 -44.72 -7.30
C GLU A 346 -18.85 -44.98 -6.40
N THR A 347 -18.78 -45.98 -5.53
CA THR A 347 -19.91 -46.41 -4.68
C THR A 347 -19.58 -46.35 -3.19
N LEU A 348 -18.43 -45.76 -2.82
CA LEU A 348 -17.93 -45.73 -1.44
C LEU A 348 -18.98 -45.17 -0.48
N ARG A 349 -19.62 -44.06 -0.86
CA ARG A 349 -20.63 -43.38 -0.07
C ARG A 349 -21.98 -44.11 0.02
N ASP A 350 -22.20 -45.10 -0.82
CA ASP A 350 -23.41 -45.95 -0.79
C ASP A 350 -23.20 -47.21 0.07
N THR A 351 -21.96 -47.48 0.50
CA THR A 351 -21.64 -48.59 1.41
C THR A 351 -21.92 -48.22 2.86
N VAL A 352 -21.92 -49.20 3.77
CA VAL A 352 -22.12 -48.93 5.20
C VAL A 352 -20.82 -48.40 5.80
N ALA A 353 -20.87 -47.22 6.43
CA ALA A 353 -19.73 -46.62 7.11
C ALA A 353 -19.24 -47.46 8.31
N PRO A 354 -17.96 -47.34 8.71
CA PRO A 354 -17.41 -48.08 9.85
C PRO A 354 -18.12 -47.84 11.18
N VAL A 355 -18.48 -46.58 11.44
CA VAL A 355 -19.22 -46.15 12.63
C VAL A 355 -20.49 -45.45 12.18
N VAL A 356 -21.63 -46.07 12.42
CA VAL A 356 -22.96 -45.45 12.21
C VAL A 356 -23.44 -44.90 13.56
N PRO A 357 -23.64 -43.58 13.70
CA PRO A 357 -24.09 -42.99 14.97
C PRO A 357 -25.46 -43.52 15.41
N ASP A 358 -25.59 -43.92 16.68
CA ASP A 358 -26.87 -44.27 17.29
C ASP A 358 -27.51 -43.01 17.89
N LEU A 359 -28.51 -42.45 17.21
CA LEU A 359 -29.11 -41.16 17.54
C LEU A 359 -30.50 -41.35 18.15
N SER A 360 -30.73 -40.77 19.33
CA SER A 360 -32.02 -40.85 20.03
C SER A 360 -33.09 -39.93 19.45
N SER A 361 -32.70 -38.82 18.81
CA SER A 361 -33.59 -37.81 18.24
C SER A 361 -32.93 -36.96 17.14
N ASP A 362 -33.68 -36.05 16.52
CA ASP A 362 -33.18 -35.10 15.52
C ASP A 362 -32.31 -33.97 16.10
N ILE A 363 -32.26 -33.84 17.43
CA ILE A 363 -31.46 -32.86 18.18
C ILE A 363 -30.44 -33.54 19.09
N ASP A 364 -30.16 -34.82 18.87
CA ASP A 364 -29.18 -35.54 19.66
C ASP A 364 -27.78 -34.97 19.39
N THR A 365 -27.13 -34.49 20.45
CA THR A 365 -25.76 -33.94 20.44
C THR A 365 -24.77 -34.82 21.21
N SER A 366 -25.03 -36.12 21.40
CA SER A 366 -24.18 -37.01 22.20
C SER A 366 -22.76 -37.14 21.66
N ASN A 367 -22.57 -36.92 20.36
CA ASN A 367 -21.26 -36.97 19.69
C ASN A 367 -20.53 -35.62 19.68
N PHE A 368 -20.98 -34.65 20.50
CA PHE A 368 -20.38 -33.33 20.67
C PHE A 368 -20.11 -33.07 22.14
N ASP A 369 -18.88 -32.69 22.46
CA ASP A 369 -18.48 -32.33 23.82
C ASP A 369 -19.28 -31.14 24.37
N ASP A 370 -19.48 -31.12 25.69
CA ASP A 370 -20.10 -30.00 26.38
C ASP A 370 -19.11 -28.83 26.43
N LEU A 371 -19.50 -27.69 25.85
CA LEU A 371 -18.71 -26.47 25.87
C LEU A 371 -19.12 -25.57 27.05
N GLU A 372 -18.15 -25.03 27.79
CA GLU A 372 -18.43 -24.08 28.86
C GLU A 372 -19.06 -22.79 28.30
N GLU A 373 -20.13 -22.32 28.92
CA GLU A 373 -20.72 -21.01 28.62
C GLU A 373 -19.69 -19.92 28.90
N ASP A 374 -19.27 -19.20 27.86
CA ASP A 374 -18.43 -18.02 28.05
C ASP A 374 -19.32 -16.89 28.59
N LYS A 375 -19.06 -16.47 29.83
CA LYS A 375 -19.81 -15.40 30.51
C LYS A 375 -19.18 -14.02 30.27
N GLY A 376 -18.26 -13.91 29.32
CA GLY A 376 -17.64 -12.64 28.93
C GLY A 376 -18.66 -11.65 28.34
N ASP A 377 -18.45 -10.37 28.61
CA ASP A 377 -19.18 -9.30 27.91
C ASP A 377 -18.77 -9.32 26.42
N GLU A 378 -19.74 -9.51 25.52
CA GLU A 378 -19.49 -9.40 24.07
C GLU A 378 -18.99 -7.99 23.71
N GLU A 379 -17.77 -7.90 23.18
CA GLU A 379 -17.24 -6.64 22.65
C GLU A 379 -18.02 -6.21 21.40
N THR A 380 -18.46 -4.95 21.38
CA THR A 380 -19.21 -4.36 20.26
C THR A 380 -18.46 -3.20 19.62
N PHE A 381 -18.77 -2.87 18.37
CA PHE A 381 -18.20 -1.70 17.70
C PHE A 381 -18.39 -0.41 18.52
N PRO A 382 -17.34 0.43 18.66
CA PRO A 382 -17.48 1.73 19.32
C PRO A 382 -18.38 2.66 18.48
N ILE A 383 -19.17 3.50 19.16
CA ILE A 383 -20.04 4.47 18.47
C ILE A 383 -19.17 5.43 17.65
N PRO A 384 -19.33 5.46 16.31
CA PRO A 384 -18.46 6.23 15.45
C PRO A 384 -18.80 7.73 15.48
N LYS A 385 -17.76 8.58 15.44
CA LYS A 385 -17.90 10.05 15.36
C LYS A 385 -17.93 10.57 13.92
N ALA A 386 -17.48 9.75 12.97
CA ALA A 386 -17.49 9.99 11.53
C ALA A 386 -17.79 8.65 10.83
N PHE A 387 -18.15 8.67 9.55
CA PHE A 387 -18.44 7.45 8.81
C PHE A 387 -17.21 6.53 8.73
N VAL A 388 -17.35 5.30 9.27
CA VAL A 388 -16.31 4.26 9.26
C VAL A 388 -16.66 3.09 8.33
N GLY A 389 -17.95 2.86 8.06
CA GLY A 389 -18.39 1.83 7.13
C GLY A 389 -18.15 0.39 7.63
N ASN A 390 -18.39 0.11 8.91
CA ASN A 390 -18.10 -1.21 9.50
C ASN A 390 -18.93 -2.32 8.86
N GLN A 391 -20.12 -2.01 8.33
CA GLN A 391 -21.01 -3.00 7.72
C GLN A 391 -20.70 -3.25 6.23
N LEU A 392 -19.92 -2.38 5.59
CA LEU A 392 -19.61 -2.47 4.15
C LEU A 392 -18.97 -3.79 3.71
N PRO A 393 -18.00 -4.39 4.44
CA PRO A 393 -17.36 -5.64 4.02
C PRO A 393 -18.31 -6.83 3.92
N PHE A 394 -19.50 -6.74 4.53
CA PHE A 394 -20.47 -7.81 4.63
C PHE A 394 -21.63 -7.67 3.64
N VAL A 395 -21.66 -6.60 2.82
CA VAL A 395 -22.72 -6.37 1.84
C VAL A 395 -22.70 -7.45 0.78
N GLY A 396 -23.82 -8.14 0.62
CA GLY A 396 -23.98 -9.23 -0.34
C GLY A 396 -23.84 -10.61 0.26
N PHE A 397 -23.63 -10.74 1.58
CA PHE A 397 -23.50 -12.02 2.27
C PHE A 397 -24.81 -12.82 2.24
N THR A 398 -25.95 -12.15 2.35
CA THR A 398 -27.26 -12.81 2.49
C THR A 398 -27.59 -13.70 1.30
N TYR A 399 -28.02 -14.92 1.59
CA TYR A 399 -28.33 -15.96 0.62
C TYR A 399 -29.51 -16.81 1.07
N TYR A 400 -30.41 -17.16 0.14
CA TYR A 400 -31.52 -18.06 0.39
C TYR A 400 -31.59 -19.16 -0.69
N SER A 401 -31.44 -20.43 -0.30
CA SER A 401 -31.57 -21.58 -1.20
C SER A 401 -32.99 -21.69 -1.80
N ASN A 402 -33.16 -21.21 -3.04
CA ASN A 402 -34.33 -21.28 -3.93
C ASN A 402 -35.61 -20.49 -3.57
N ARG A 403 -35.85 -19.40 -4.35
CA ARG A 403 -37.13 -18.69 -4.55
C ARG A 403 -38.14 -19.49 -5.41
N ARG A 404 -38.51 -20.71 -5.03
CA ARG A 404 -39.45 -21.56 -5.82
C ARG A 404 -40.94 -21.16 -5.76
N TYR A 405 -41.28 -19.90 -5.45
CA TYR A 405 -42.70 -19.50 -5.25
C TYR A 405 -43.25 -18.41 -6.20
N LEU A 406 -42.58 -18.07 -7.31
CA LEU A 406 -43.12 -17.03 -8.24
C LEU A 406 -43.15 -17.41 -9.73
N SER A 407 -43.09 -18.69 -10.09
CA SER A 407 -43.37 -19.15 -11.47
C SER A 407 -44.75 -19.79 -11.58
N SER A 408 -45.81 -19.01 -11.41
CA SER A 408 -47.15 -19.39 -11.90
C SER A 408 -47.72 -18.28 -12.77
N THR A 409 -47.21 -18.17 -13.99
CA THR A 409 -47.92 -17.46 -15.06
C THR A 409 -48.08 -18.42 -16.23
N ASN A 410 -49.28 -19.00 -16.31
CA ASN A 410 -49.79 -19.67 -17.51
C ASN A 410 -49.85 -18.64 -18.65
N PRO A 411 -49.23 -18.90 -19.82
CA PRO A 411 -49.18 -17.96 -20.93
C PRO A 411 -50.42 -18.11 -21.83
N ASN A 412 -51.63 -17.92 -21.30
CA ASN A 412 -52.85 -18.14 -22.08
C ASN A 412 -54.03 -17.27 -21.65
N ASP A 413 -53.86 -15.95 -21.59
CA ASP A 413 -55.02 -15.05 -21.61
C ASP A 413 -54.80 -13.84 -22.52
N ASN A 414 -55.29 -14.00 -23.75
CA ASN A 414 -55.32 -13.00 -24.80
C ASN A 414 -56.75 -12.46 -24.90
N ARG A 415 -57.06 -11.32 -24.24
CA ARG A 415 -58.27 -10.54 -24.53
C ARG A 415 -58.04 -9.04 -24.45
N THR A 416 -57.89 -8.45 -25.63
CA THR A 416 -58.55 -7.22 -26.12
C THR A 416 -58.91 -6.11 -25.12
N SER A 417 -58.33 -4.92 -25.30
CA SER A 417 -59.12 -3.68 -25.34
C SER A 417 -58.35 -2.55 -26.03
N SER A 418 -58.78 -2.21 -27.24
CA SER A 418 -58.43 -1.00 -27.98
C SER A 418 -59.45 0.09 -27.68
N ASN A 419 -59.01 1.24 -27.14
CA ASN A 419 -59.48 2.61 -27.46
C ASN A 419 -59.20 3.56 -26.28
N VAL A 420 -58.03 4.22 -26.25
CA VAL A 420 -57.86 5.51 -25.55
C VAL A 420 -56.87 6.40 -26.31
N ASP A 421 -57.37 7.57 -26.70
CA ASP A 421 -56.75 8.86 -27.08
C ASP A 421 -55.43 8.96 -27.87
N LYS A 422 -55.58 9.30 -29.17
CA LYS A 422 -54.53 9.89 -30.02
C LYS A 422 -53.92 11.19 -29.46
N SER A 423 -54.64 11.92 -28.60
CA SER A 423 -54.15 13.14 -27.95
C SER A 423 -53.10 12.86 -26.87
N LEU A 424 -53.20 11.72 -26.17
CA LEU A 424 -52.22 11.32 -25.17
C LEU A 424 -50.91 10.87 -25.82
N GLN A 425 -51.01 10.19 -26.97
CA GLN A 425 -49.88 9.65 -27.72
C GLN A 425 -48.97 10.76 -28.29
N GLU A 426 -49.53 11.85 -28.81
CA GLU A 426 -48.74 12.99 -29.30
C GLU A 426 -48.07 13.79 -28.18
N ASN A 427 -48.71 13.92 -27.01
CA ASN A 427 -48.12 14.56 -25.84
C ASN A 427 -47.01 13.69 -25.23
N LEU A 428 -47.22 12.38 -25.15
CA LEU A 428 -46.19 11.42 -24.74
C LEU A 428 -45.00 11.43 -25.69
N GLN A 429 -45.21 11.51 -27.02
CA GLN A 429 -44.11 11.60 -27.98
C GLN A 429 -43.26 12.87 -27.83
N LYS A 430 -43.88 14.02 -27.53
CA LYS A 430 -43.14 15.27 -27.25
C LYS A 430 -42.38 15.22 -25.93
N THR A 431 -42.93 14.55 -24.91
CA THR A 431 -42.25 14.36 -23.62
C THR A 431 -41.11 13.35 -23.73
N ILE A 432 -41.30 12.26 -24.49
CA ILE A 432 -40.26 11.27 -24.80
C ILE A 432 -39.10 11.94 -25.53
N TYR A 433 -39.35 12.74 -26.56
CA TYR A 433 -38.28 13.44 -27.30
C TYR A 433 -37.46 14.39 -26.41
N LYS A 434 -38.12 15.09 -25.48
CA LYS A 434 -37.42 15.96 -24.49
C LYS A 434 -36.63 15.17 -23.46
N LEU A 435 -37.15 14.03 -23.01
CA LEU A 435 -36.46 13.13 -22.08
C LEU A 435 -35.29 12.40 -22.75
N GLU A 436 -35.40 12.07 -24.04
CA GLU A 436 -34.32 11.51 -24.86
C GLU A 436 -33.17 12.52 -25.03
N GLU A 437 -33.49 13.80 -25.27
CA GLU A 437 -32.49 14.87 -25.37
C GLU A 437 -31.80 15.14 -24.01
N GLN A 438 -32.55 15.12 -22.91
CA GLN A 438 -31.98 15.21 -21.55
C GLN A 438 -31.11 14.00 -21.20
N LEU A 439 -31.57 12.80 -21.52
CA LEU A 439 -30.82 11.57 -21.30
C LEU A 439 -29.53 11.55 -22.13
N HIS A 440 -29.56 12.06 -23.36
CA HIS A 440 -28.37 12.16 -24.20
C HIS A 440 -27.30 13.10 -23.60
N ASN A 441 -27.73 14.24 -23.07
CA ASN A 441 -26.82 15.19 -22.40
C ASN A 441 -26.26 14.62 -21.09
N GLU A 442 -27.09 13.95 -20.28
CA GLU A 442 -26.64 13.25 -19.06
C GLU A 442 -25.69 12.10 -19.36
N MET A 443 -25.91 11.37 -20.47
CA MET A 443 -25.05 10.27 -20.89
C MET A 443 -23.68 10.77 -21.37
N GLN A 444 -23.62 11.91 -22.06
CA GLN A 444 -22.35 12.58 -22.40
C GLN A 444 -21.59 13.03 -21.15
N LEU A 445 -22.28 13.64 -20.18
CA LEU A 445 -21.69 14.04 -18.89
C LEU A 445 -21.19 12.84 -18.09
N LYS A 446 -21.95 11.73 -18.10
CA LYS A 446 -21.56 10.46 -17.47
C LYS A 446 -20.31 9.88 -18.12
N ASP A 447 -20.23 9.86 -19.44
CA ASP A 447 -19.07 9.33 -20.17
C ASP A 447 -17.82 10.18 -19.92
N GLU A 448 -17.95 11.51 -19.86
CA GLU A 448 -16.84 12.40 -19.48
C GLU A 448 -16.38 12.18 -18.03
N MET A 449 -17.31 11.97 -17.10
CA MET A 449 -16.99 11.71 -15.69
C MET A 449 -16.39 10.31 -15.48
N GLU A 450 -16.89 9.29 -16.18
CA GLU A 450 -16.29 7.95 -16.19
C GLU A 450 -14.88 7.99 -16.78
N GLN A 451 -14.62 8.78 -17.82
CA GLN A 451 -13.29 8.93 -18.40
C GLN A 451 -12.31 9.62 -17.44
N LYS A 452 -12.77 10.64 -16.70
CA LYS A 452 -12.00 11.29 -15.62
C LYS A 452 -11.74 10.36 -14.43
N CYS A 453 -12.71 9.52 -14.08
CA CYS A 453 -12.57 8.52 -13.02
C CYS A 453 -11.59 7.41 -13.42
N ARG A 454 -11.67 6.89 -14.65
CA ARG A 454 -10.71 5.91 -15.20
C ARG A 454 -9.29 6.46 -15.25
N THR A 455 -9.11 7.71 -15.68
CA THR A 455 -7.78 8.33 -15.69
C THR A 455 -7.23 8.62 -14.29
N SER A 456 -8.09 8.90 -13.31
CA SER A 456 -7.69 9.02 -11.91
C SER A 456 -7.34 7.67 -11.29
N ASN A 457 -8.12 6.62 -11.57
CA ASN A 457 -7.83 5.25 -11.10
C ASN A 457 -6.53 4.71 -11.68
N ILE A 458 -6.22 4.98 -12.97
CA ILE A 458 -4.93 4.59 -13.57
C ILE A 458 -3.75 5.29 -12.86
N LYS A 459 -3.92 6.56 -12.46
CA LYS A 459 -2.90 7.28 -11.68
C LYS A 459 -2.76 6.71 -10.27
N LEU A 460 -3.87 6.34 -9.64
CA LEU A 460 -3.90 5.80 -8.29
C LEU A 460 -3.28 4.40 -8.24
N ASP A 461 -3.58 3.54 -9.23
CA ASP A 461 -2.91 2.23 -9.43
C ASP A 461 -1.40 2.39 -9.62
N LYS A 462 -0.96 3.44 -10.32
CA LYS A 462 0.46 3.71 -10.53
C LYS A 462 1.15 4.12 -9.22
N ILE A 463 0.51 4.99 -8.45
CA ILE A 463 1.01 5.41 -7.12
C ILE A 463 1.01 4.23 -6.14
N MET A 464 -0.02 3.37 -6.17
CA MET A 464 -0.06 2.17 -5.33
C MET A 464 1.08 1.20 -5.67
N LYS A 465 1.38 0.98 -6.96
CA LYS A 465 2.53 0.16 -7.37
C LYS A 465 3.86 0.76 -6.94
N GLU A 466 4.02 2.06 -7.07
CA GLU A 466 5.24 2.77 -6.61
C GLU A 466 5.39 2.67 -5.09
N LEU A 467 4.29 2.75 -4.33
CA LEU A 467 4.29 2.60 -2.87
C LEU A 467 4.58 1.15 -2.43
N ASP A 468 4.08 0.16 -3.17
CA ASP A 468 4.37 -1.26 -2.94
C ASP A 468 5.83 -1.60 -3.25
N GLU A 469 6.40 -1.03 -4.32
CA GLU A 469 7.83 -1.15 -4.66
C GLU A 469 8.70 -0.57 -3.53
N GLU A 470 8.34 0.60 -3.01
CA GLU A 470 9.04 1.25 -1.88
C GLU A 470 8.92 0.44 -0.58
N GLY A 471 7.73 -0.11 -0.30
CA GLY A 471 7.48 -1.00 0.84
C GLY A 471 8.30 -2.30 0.79
N ASN A 472 8.55 -2.82 -0.41
CA ASN A 472 9.42 -3.99 -0.62
C ASN A 472 10.89 -3.66 -0.41
N GLN A 473 11.37 -2.52 -0.91
CA GLN A 473 12.74 -2.06 -0.67
C GLN A 473 13.01 -1.85 0.82
N ARG A 474 12.04 -1.28 1.55
CA ARG A 474 12.14 -1.08 2.99
C ARG A 474 12.21 -2.39 3.78
N ARG A 475 11.39 -3.37 3.44
CA ARG A 475 11.43 -4.71 4.08
C ARG A 475 12.76 -5.43 3.82
N ASN A 476 13.32 -5.29 2.62
CA ASN A 476 14.63 -5.84 2.29
C ASN A 476 15.75 -5.19 3.12
N LEU A 477 15.68 -3.87 3.33
CA LEU A 477 16.61 -3.13 4.19
C LEU A 477 16.46 -3.53 5.67
N GLU A 478 15.24 -3.69 6.18
CA GLU A 478 14.98 -4.14 7.56
C GLU A 478 15.52 -5.57 7.80
N SER A 479 15.38 -6.46 6.82
CA SER A 479 15.95 -7.82 6.86
C SER A 479 17.49 -7.79 6.88
N THR A 480 18.12 -6.95 6.05
CA THR A 480 19.58 -6.79 6.05
C THR A 480 20.10 -6.21 7.36
N VAL A 481 19.41 -5.24 7.95
CA VAL A 481 19.75 -4.70 9.28
C VAL A 481 19.67 -5.79 10.35
N SER A 482 18.60 -6.59 10.37
CA SER A 482 18.45 -7.70 11.33
C SER A 482 19.54 -8.77 11.17
N GLN A 483 19.96 -9.05 9.93
CA GLN A 483 21.05 -9.98 9.65
C GLN A 483 22.39 -9.45 10.18
N ILE A 484 22.68 -8.17 9.97
CA ILE A 484 23.90 -7.50 10.47
C ILE A 484 23.91 -7.48 12.01
N GLU A 485 22.76 -7.29 12.67
CA GLU A 485 22.65 -7.35 14.14
C GLU A 485 22.95 -8.75 14.70
N LYS A 486 22.49 -9.81 14.02
CA LYS A 486 22.83 -11.20 14.38
C LYS A 486 24.32 -11.48 14.21
N GLU A 487 24.93 -11.02 13.11
CA GLU A 487 26.37 -11.16 12.87
C GLU A 487 27.21 -10.41 13.90
N LYS A 488 26.78 -9.22 14.32
CA LYS A 488 27.39 -8.45 15.42
C LYS A 488 27.36 -9.22 16.74
N MET A 489 26.22 -9.83 17.10
CA MET A 489 26.10 -10.65 18.31
C MET A 489 27.04 -11.87 18.29
N LEU A 490 27.16 -12.53 17.14
CA LEU A 490 28.07 -13.66 16.94
C LEU A 490 29.55 -13.26 17.05
N LEU A 491 29.93 -12.12 16.44
CA LEU A 491 31.28 -11.57 16.56
C LEU A 491 31.60 -11.19 18.01
N GLN A 492 30.65 -10.58 18.74
CA GLN A 492 30.81 -10.24 20.15
C GLN A 492 31.04 -11.49 21.02
N HIS A 493 30.29 -12.57 20.78
CA HIS A 493 30.49 -13.84 21.48
C HIS A 493 31.89 -14.43 21.21
N ARG A 494 32.34 -14.43 19.94
CA ARG A 494 33.68 -14.90 19.57
C ARG A 494 34.79 -14.11 20.26
N ILE A 495 34.67 -12.78 20.33
CA ILE A 495 35.65 -11.91 21.03
C ILE A 495 35.74 -12.28 22.51
N ASN A 496 34.60 -12.45 23.19
CA ASN A 496 34.56 -12.85 24.60
C ASN A 496 35.21 -14.24 24.82
N GLU A 497 35.05 -15.16 23.88
CA GLU A 497 35.67 -16.48 23.93
C GLU A 497 37.20 -16.41 23.74
N TYR A 498 37.68 -15.57 22.81
CA TYR A 498 39.11 -15.31 22.63
C TYR A 498 39.73 -14.63 23.85
N GLN A 499 39.01 -13.72 24.51
CA GLN A 499 39.47 -13.09 25.73
C GLN A 499 39.65 -14.11 26.87
N ARG A 500 38.68 -15.01 27.07
CA ARG A 500 38.79 -16.11 28.05
C ARG A 500 39.99 -17.03 27.75
N LYS A 501 40.23 -17.36 26.48
CA LYS A 501 41.39 -18.18 26.07
C LYS A 501 42.72 -17.48 26.35
N ALA A 502 42.81 -16.17 26.08
CA ALA A 502 44.00 -15.38 26.37
C ALA A 502 44.28 -15.25 27.89
N GLU A 503 43.23 -15.17 28.72
CA GLU A 503 43.34 -15.17 30.18
C GLU A 503 43.82 -16.53 30.70
N GLN A 504 43.26 -17.64 30.20
CA GLN A 504 43.69 -19.00 30.54
C GLN A 504 45.17 -19.24 30.20
N GLU A 505 45.64 -18.77 29.05
CA GLU A 505 47.04 -18.95 28.65
C GLU A 505 48.00 -18.09 29.50
N ASN A 506 47.57 -16.90 29.92
CA ASN A 506 48.34 -16.09 30.86
C ASN A 506 48.46 -16.75 32.24
N GLU A 507 47.41 -17.44 32.69
CA GLU A 507 47.41 -18.22 33.94
C GLU A 507 48.43 -19.37 33.86
N LYS A 508 48.44 -20.12 32.75
CA LYS A 508 49.43 -21.19 32.50
C LYS A 508 50.85 -20.66 32.52
N ARG A 509 51.12 -19.56 31.80
CA ARG A 509 52.43 -18.89 31.80
C ARG A 509 52.88 -18.54 33.22
N ARG A 510 51.97 -18.00 34.04
CA ARG A 510 52.27 -17.63 35.44
C ARG A 510 52.57 -18.86 36.30
N ASN A 511 51.88 -19.97 36.08
CA ASN A 511 52.13 -21.22 36.79
C ASN A 511 53.52 -21.79 36.47
N VAL A 512 53.91 -21.82 35.18
CA VAL A 512 55.25 -22.25 34.75
C VAL A 512 56.33 -21.30 35.28
N GLU A 513 56.06 -19.99 35.31
CA GLU A 513 56.98 -18.98 35.88
C GLU A 513 57.22 -19.20 37.38
N ASN A 514 56.17 -19.52 38.14
CA ASN A 514 56.27 -19.90 39.55
C ASN A 514 57.05 -21.22 39.72
N GLU A 515 56.80 -22.23 38.87
CA GLU A 515 57.52 -23.51 38.90
C GLU A 515 59.03 -23.32 38.65
N VAL A 516 59.40 -22.50 37.66
CA VAL A 516 60.79 -22.11 37.39
C VAL A 516 61.42 -21.41 38.60
N SER A 517 60.71 -20.52 39.29
CA SER A 517 61.21 -19.87 40.51
C SER A 517 61.45 -20.90 41.62
N THR A 518 60.51 -21.83 41.81
CA THR A 518 60.60 -22.84 42.86
C THR A 518 61.75 -23.81 42.61
N LEU A 519 61.95 -24.23 41.36
CA LEU A 519 63.08 -25.08 40.94
C LEU A 519 64.43 -24.37 41.10
N LYS A 520 64.49 -23.05 40.84
CA LYS A 520 65.70 -22.24 41.10
C LYS A 520 66.04 -22.19 42.59
N ASP A 521 65.06 -21.94 43.45
CA ASP A 521 65.27 -21.88 44.90
C ASP A 521 65.72 -23.24 45.44
N GLN A 522 65.06 -24.33 45.03
CA GLN A 522 65.45 -25.70 45.40
C GLN A 522 66.86 -26.05 44.93
N LEU A 523 67.23 -25.65 43.71
CA LEU A 523 68.58 -25.86 43.16
C LEU A 523 69.62 -25.07 43.96
N GLU A 524 69.31 -23.85 44.38
CA GLU A 524 70.24 -23.00 45.14
C GLU A 524 70.43 -23.50 46.58
N ASP A 525 69.36 -23.94 47.23
CA ASP A 525 69.41 -24.55 48.57
C ASP A 525 70.20 -25.87 48.57
N LEU A 526 69.98 -26.73 47.57
CA LEU A 526 70.77 -27.97 47.40
C LEU A 526 72.25 -27.67 47.12
N LYS A 527 72.57 -26.63 46.35
CA LYS A 527 73.95 -26.18 46.13
C LYS A 527 74.62 -25.64 47.41
N LYS A 528 73.87 -25.00 48.30
CA LYS A 528 74.38 -24.51 49.59
C LYS A 528 74.68 -25.64 50.58
N VAL A 529 73.90 -26.73 50.55
CA VAL A 529 74.05 -27.89 51.45
C VAL A 529 75.06 -28.93 50.92
N SER A 530 75.29 -28.99 49.60
CA SER A 530 76.11 -30.01 48.94
C SER A 530 77.55 -29.57 48.65
N GLN A 531 78.43 -29.63 49.65
CA GLN A 531 79.88 -29.46 49.42
C GLN A 531 80.70 -30.76 49.45
N ASN A 532 80.14 -31.95 49.74
CA ASN A 532 80.95 -33.18 49.94
C ASN A 532 80.31 -34.55 49.55
N SER A 533 79.39 -34.65 48.58
CA SER A 533 78.81 -35.96 48.18
C SER A 533 78.52 -36.11 46.67
N GLN A 534 78.95 -37.21 46.05
CA GLN A 534 78.71 -37.53 44.63
C GLN A 534 77.22 -37.67 44.28
N LEU A 535 76.40 -38.23 45.19
CA LEU A 535 74.95 -38.37 44.99
C LEU A 535 74.23 -37.01 44.93
N ALA A 536 74.74 -36.00 45.65
CA ALA A 536 74.17 -34.67 45.62
C ALA A 536 74.50 -33.93 44.32
N ASN A 537 75.66 -34.19 43.71
CA ASN A 537 76.02 -33.64 42.40
C ASN A 537 75.16 -34.20 41.26
N GLU A 538 74.81 -35.49 41.27
CA GLU A 538 73.89 -36.08 40.29
C GLU A 538 72.48 -35.46 40.42
N LYS A 539 72.01 -35.24 41.64
CA LYS A 539 70.71 -34.61 41.91
C LYS A 539 70.69 -33.13 41.49
N VAL A 540 71.80 -32.42 41.66
CA VAL A 540 71.99 -31.05 41.14
C VAL A 540 71.95 -31.02 39.61
N ALA A 541 72.59 -31.97 38.93
CA ALA A 541 72.55 -32.08 37.47
C ALA A 541 71.14 -32.39 36.94
N GLN A 542 70.39 -33.24 37.65
CA GLN A 542 69.00 -33.56 37.30
C GLN A 542 68.07 -32.36 37.48
N LEU A 543 68.20 -31.61 38.58
CA LEU A 543 67.42 -30.37 38.79
C LEU A 543 67.82 -29.26 37.81
N GLN A 544 69.09 -29.19 37.40
CA GLN A 544 69.52 -28.27 36.34
C GLN A 544 68.85 -28.59 35.01
N LYS A 545 68.78 -29.87 34.62
CA LYS A 545 68.10 -30.29 33.41
C LYS A 545 66.59 -30.00 33.45
N GLN A 546 65.93 -30.29 34.57
CA GLN A 546 64.51 -29.97 34.75
C GLN A 546 64.23 -28.47 34.73
N LEU A 547 65.13 -27.67 35.30
CA LEU A 547 65.04 -26.21 35.24
C LEU A 547 65.25 -25.69 33.82
N GLU A 548 66.14 -26.29 33.03
CA GLU A 548 66.37 -25.92 31.63
C GLU A 548 65.14 -26.25 30.77
N GLU A 549 64.58 -27.45 30.91
CA GLU A 549 63.32 -27.86 30.26
C GLU A 549 62.14 -26.94 30.62
N ALA A 550 62.01 -26.55 31.90
CA ALA A 550 60.96 -25.63 32.35
C ALA A 550 61.16 -24.19 31.83
N ASN A 551 62.41 -23.73 31.68
CA ASN A 551 62.71 -22.42 31.09
C ASN A 551 62.41 -22.38 29.58
N ASP A 552 62.68 -23.47 28.86
CA ASP A 552 62.33 -23.57 27.43
C ASP A 552 60.81 -23.56 27.25
N LEU A 553 60.08 -24.29 28.09
CA LEU A 553 58.63 -24.25 28.10
C LEU A 553 58.09 -22.85 28.41
N LEU A 554 58.65 -22.15 29.42
CA LEU A 554 58.28 -20.77 29.74
C LEU A 554 58.52 -19.80 28.57
N ARG A 555 59.60 -19.97 27.79
CA ARG A 555 59.85 -19.16 26.59
C ARG A 555 58.75 -19.38 25.55
N THR A 556 58.41 -20.64 25.27
CA THR A 556 57.37 -20.96 24.28
C THR A 556 56.00 -20.42 24.69
N GLU A 557 55.62 -20.55 25.96
CA GLU A 557 54.36 -20.04 26.53
C GLU A 557 54.35 -18.50 26.63
N SER A 558 55.50 -17.86 26.83
CA SER A 558 55.61 -16.41 26.80
C SER A 558 55.43 -15.85 25.39
N ASP A 559 55.99 -16.51 24.38
CA ASP A 559 55.86 -16.09 22.97
C ASP A 559 54.43 -16.29 22.44
N THR A 560 53.74 -17.37 22.83
CA THR A 560 52.32 -17.58 22.51
C THR A 560 51.43 -16.52 23.17
N ALA A 561 51.65 -16.20 24.45
CA ALA A 561 50.91 -15.16 25.16
C ALA A 561 51.10 -13.77 24.53
N VAL A 562 52.32 -13.42 24.08
CA VAL A 562 52.60 -12.14 23.42
C VAL A 562 51.88 -12.05 22.06
N ARG A 563 51.89 -13.11 21.25
CA ARG A 563 51.17 -13.15 19.97
C ARG A 563 49.66 -12.98 20.13
N LEU A 564 49.06 -13.69 21.09
CA LEU A 564 47.63 -13.59 21.39
C LEU A 564 47.24 -12.20 21.90
N ARG A 565 48.07 -11.57 22.76
CA ARG A 565 47.84 -10.20 23.22
C ARG A 565 47.89 -9.19 22.09
N LYS A 566 48.84 -9.31 21.16
CA LYS A 566 48.96 -8.41 20.01
C LYS A 566 47.73 -8.50 19.11
N SER A 567 47.29 -9.72 18.78
CA SER A 567 46.06 -9.96 18.01
C SER A 567 44.81 -9.42 18.73
N HIS A 568 44.70 -9.60 20.05
CA HIS A 568 43.61 -9.02 20.84
C HIS A 568 43.59 -7.48 20.80
N THR A 569 44.75 -6.83 20.93
CA THR A 569 44.82 -5.36 20.86
C THR A 569 44.48 -4.80 19.48
N GLU A 570 44.80 -5.51 18.40
CA GLU A 570 44.43 -5.11 17.04
C GLU A 570 42.92 -5.24 16.82
N MET A 571 42.33 -6.37 17.22
CA MET A 571 40.87 -6.60 17.15
C MET A 571 40.09 -5.58 17.99
N SER A 572 40.57 -5.27 19.20
CA SER A 572 39.93 -4.30 20.09
C SER A 572 39.92 -2.88 19.51
N LYS A 573 40.97 -2.48 18.76
CA LYS A 573 41.00 -1.20 18.04
C LYS A 573 39.97 -1.15 16.91
N SER A 574 39.84 -2.21 16.12
CA SER A 574 38.85 -2.30 15.04
C SER A 574 37.42 -2.24 15.58
N VAL A 575 37.14 -2.88 16.72
CA VAL A 575 35.83 -2.81 17.39
C VAL A 575 35.54 -1.38 17.88
N SER A 576 36.51 -0.70 18.50
CA SER A 576 36.33 0.68 18.94
C SER A 576 36.02 1.65 17.78
N GLN A 577 36.58 1.40 16.59
CA GLN A 577 36.28 2.19 15.39
C GLN A 577 34.85 1.92 14.88
N LEU A 578 34.43 0.65 14.84
CA LEU A 578 33.06 0.28 14.45
C LEU A 578 32.01 0.80 15.43
N GLU A 579 32.30 0.82 16.74
CA GLU A 579 31.42 1.41 17.75
C GLU A 579 31.27 2.92 17.58
N SER A 580 32.34 3.62 17.20
CA SER A 580 32.27 5.07 16.89
C SER A 580 31.38 5.33 15.68
N LEU A 581 31.57 4.57 14.60
CA LEU A 581 30.76 4.69 13.39
C LEU A 581 29.28 4.36 13.66
N ASN A 582 29.01 3.36 14.50
CA ASN A 582 27.66 2.99 14.90
C ASN A 582 26.97 4.11 15.71
N ARG A 583 27.70 4.82 16.58
CA ARG A 583 27.14 5.98 17.30
C ARG A 583 26.79 7.12 16.35
N GLU A 584 27.63 7.39 15.35
CA GLU A 584 27.34 8.40 14.33
C GLU A 584 26.10 8.04 13.49
N LEU A 585 25.94 6.77 13.12
CA LEU A 585 24.76 6.28 12.39
C LEU A 585 23.49 6.35 13.25
N GLN A 586 23.59 6.03 14.54
CA GLN A 586 22.47 6.17 15.49
C GLN A 586 22.03 7.63 15.64
N GLU A 587 22.98 8.57 15.70
CA GLU A 587 22.64 10.00 15.78
C GLU A 587 21.98 10.50 14.48
N ARG A 588 22.45 10.06 13.31
CA ARG A 588 21.78 10.35 12.03
C ARG A 588 20.36 9.78 11.97
N ASN A 589 20.15 8.55 12.43
CA ASN A 589 18.82 7.96 12.51
C ASN A 589 17.90 8.76 13.43
N ARG A 590 18.40 9.21 14.58
CA ARG A 590 17.63 10.07 15.50
C ARG A 590 17.23 11.40 14.84
N ILE A 591 18.12 12.01 14.06
CA ILE A 591 17.80 13.24 13.31
C ILE A 591 16.73 12.97 12.25
N LEU A 592 16.81 11.84 11.54
CA LEU A 592 15.81 11.43 10.55
C LEU A 592 14.45 11.11 11.19
N GLU A 593 14.41 10.46 12.36
CA GLU A 593 13.18 10.24 13.13
C GLU A 593 12.53 11.54 13.58
N ASN A 594 13.34 12.52 14.02
CA ASN A 594 12.82 13.85 14.37
C ASN A 594 12.24 14.58 13.14
N SER A 595 12.90 14.47 11.99
CA SER A 595 12.41 15.03 10.72
C SER A 595 11.10 14.36 10.28
N LYS A 596 11.02 13.02 10.40
CA LYS A 596 9.80 12.26 10.14
C LYS A 596 8.66 12.71 11.06
N SER A 597 8.90 12.81 12.36
CA SER A 597 7.90 13.29 13.33
C SER A 597 7.42 14.72 13.01
N GLN A 598 8.30 15.56 12.46
CA GLN A 598 7.92 16.89 12.00
C GLN A 598 7.05 16.84 10.74
N MET A 599 7.41 16.02 9.74
CA MET A 599 6.57 15.83 8.54
C MET A 599 5.20 15.22 8.88
N ASP A 600 5.13 14.29 9.84
CA ASP A 600 3.87 13.72 10.31
C ASP A 600 2.98 14.80 10.93
N LYS A 601 3.55 15.72 11.73
CA LYS A 601 2.81 16.88 12.27
C LYS A 601 2.31 17.80 11.18
N ASP A 602 3.13 18.09 10.19
CA ASP A 602 2.77 18.97 9.07
C ASP A 602 1.67 18.31 8.21
N TYR A 603 1.74 16.99 8.01
CA TYR A 603 0.69 16.20 7.36
C TYR A 603 -0.65 16.29 8.10
N TYR A 604 -0.66 16.08 9.41
CA TYR A 604 -1.89 16.22 10.21
C TYR A 604 -2.45 17.64 10.20
N GLN A 605 -1.59 18.67 10.17
CA GLN A 605 -2.03 20.06 10.03
C GLN A 605 -2.66 20.32 8.66
N LEU A 606 -2.05 19.81 7.58
CA LEU A 606 -2.59 19.94 6.22
C LEU A 606 -3.92 19.20 6.06
N GLN A 607 -4.02 18.01 6.67
CA GLN A 607 -5.26 17.23 6.71
C GLN A 607 -6.36 17.97 7.47
N ALA A 608 -6.05 18.56 8.62
CA ALA A 608 -7.01 19.37 9.38
C ALA A 608 -7.46 20.62 8.61
N ALA A 609 -6.55 21.26 7.85
CA ALA A 609 -6.89 22.39 6.98
C ALA A 609 -7.79 21.97 5.81
N LEU A 610 -7.51 20.82 5.19
CA LEU A 610 -8.36 20.25 4.13
C LEU A 610 -9.75 19.85 4.64
N GLU A 611 -9.83 19.30 5.85
CA GLU A 611 -11.10 18.98 6.51
C GLU A 611 -11.89 20.24 6.90
N ALA A 612 -11.21 21.32 7.29
CA ALA A 612 -11.85 22.63 7.49
C ALA A 612 -12.43 23.17 6.17
N GLU A 613 -11.65 23.18 5.11
CA GLU A 613 -12.09 23.64 3.78
C GLU A 613 -13.25 22.80 3.21
N ARG A 614 -13.23 21.48 3.44
CA ARG A 614 -14.34 20.58 3.07
C ARG A 614 -15.62 20.89 3.84
N ARG A 615 -15.51 21.27 5.12
CA ARG A 615 -16.67 21.68 5.94
C ARG A 615 -17.25 23.00 5.44
N ASP A 616 -16.41 23.97 5.12
CA ASP A 616 -16.83 25.28 4.62
C ASP A 616 -17.55 25.13 3.27
N ARG A 617 -17.01 24.34 2.35
CA ARG A 617 -17.69 24.00 1.07
C ARG A 617 -18.98 23.23 1.25
N GLY A 618 -19.05 22.37 2.26
CA GLY A 618 -20.30 21.69 2.65
C GLY A 618 -21.37 22.68 3.10
N HIS A 619 -20.97 23.70 3.86
CA HIS A 619 -21.84 24.78 4.30
C HIS A 619 -22.36 25.63 3.13
N ASP A 620 -21.47 26.01 2.21
CA ASP A 620 -21.85 26.75 1.00
C ASP A 620 -22.79 25.91 0.11
N SER A 621 -22.56 24.60 0.00
CA SER A 621 -23.43 23.69 -0.74
C SER A 621 -24.82 23.54 -0.11
N GLU A 622 -24.92 23.49 1.23
CA GLU A 622 -26.22 23.49 1.91
C GLU A 622 -26.96 24.82 1.69
N MET A 623 -26.24 25.95 1.75
CA MET A 623 -26.83 27.27 1.50
C MET A 623 -27.34 27.42 0.06
N ILE A 624 -26.62 26.85 -0.92
CA ILE A 624 -27.08 26.78 -2.31
C ILE A 624 -28.35 25.92 -2.42
N GLY A 625 -28.40 24.78 -1.74
CA GLY A 625 -29.59 23.91 -1.72
C GLY A 625 -30.82 24.59 -1.10
N ASP A 626 -30.65 25.29 0.01
CA ASP A 626 -31.71 26.07 0.67
C ASP A 626 -32.21 27.22 -0.23
N LEU A 627 -31.30 27.91 -0.93
CA LEU A 627 -31.66 28.94 -1.91
C LEU A 627 -32.39 28.36 -3.13
N GLN A 628 -32.00 27.20 -3.63
CA GLN A 628 -32.68 26.51 -4.73
C GLN A 628 -34.10 26.08 -4.34
N ALA A 629 -34.28 25.48 -3.16
CA ALA A 629 -35.59 25.11 -2.64
C ALA A 629 -36.51 26.33 -2.49
N ARG A 630 -35.97 27.45 -2.01
CA ARG A 630 -36.69 28.74 -1.92
C ARG A 630 -37.11 29.25 -3.30
N ILE A 631 -36.22 29.16 -4.30
CA ILE A 631 -36.53 29.56 -5.68
C ILE A 631 -37.66 28.70 -6.25
N THR A 632 -37.63 27.39 -6.03
CA THR A 632 -38.69 26.47 -6.53
C THR A 632 -40.04 26.78 -5.88
N SER A 633 -40.08 27.00 -4.57
CA SER A 633 -41.30 27.39 -3.85
C SER A 633 -41.86 28.72 -4.35
N LEU A 634 -41.00 29.73 -4.57
CA LEU A 634 -41.42 31.02 -5.13
C LEU A 634 -41.92 30.88 -6.58
N GLN A 635 -41.33 30.00 -7.38
CA GLN A 635 -41.80 29.71 -8.73
C GLN A 635 -43.19 29.07 -8.74
N GLU A 636 -43.48 28.18 -7.78
CA GLU A 636 -44.81 27.58 -7.60
C GLU A 636 -45.85 28.61 -7.15
N GLU A 637 -45.50 29.49 -6.19
CA GLU A 637 -46.37 30.61 -5.79
C GLU A 637 -46.68 31.55 -6.96
N VAL A 638 -45.67 31.93 -7.75
CA VAL A 638 -45.87 32.76 -8.95
C VAL A 638 -46.78 32.08 -9.96
N LYS A 639 -46.67 30.75 -10.12
CA LYS A 639 -47.54 29.98 -11.01
C LYS A 639 -48.99 29.97 -10.50
N HIS A 640 -49.17 29.84 -9.19
CA HIS A 640 -50.47 29.88 -8.55
C HIS A 640 -51.13 31.27 -8.63
N LEU A 641 -50.34 32.34 -8.47
CA LEU A 641 -50.77 33.72 -8.61
C LEU A 641 -51.16 34.04 -10.06
N LYS A 642 -50.42 33.55 -11.05
CA LYS A 642 -50.79 33.69 -12.48
C LYS A 642 -52.13 33.04 -12.79
N HIS A 643 -52.37 31.83 -12.28
CA HIS A 643 -53.64 31.14 -12.48
C HIS A 643 -54.82 31.89 -11.83
N ASN A 644 -54.60 32.43 -10.62
CA ASN A 644 -55.60 33.26 -9.95
C ASN A 644 -55.88 34.57 -10.72
N LEU A 645 -54.84 35.20 -11.30
CA LEU A 645 -54.99 36.40 -12.12
C LEU A 645 -55.81 36.12 -13.37
N GLU A 646 -55.54 35.03 -14.09
CA GLU A 646 -56.31 34.62 -15.28
C GLU A 646 -57.79 34.41 -14.94
N ARG A 647 -58.09 33.78 -13.80
CA ARG A 647 -59.46 33.59 -13.32
C ARG A 647 -60.16 34.93 -13.05
N VAL A 648 -59.50 35.84 -12.34
CA VAL A 648 -60.05 37.17 -12.03
C VAL A 648 -60.23 38.02 -13.29
N GLU A 649 -59.32 37.91 -14.27
CA GLU A 649 -59.48 38.57 -15.57
C GLU A 649 -60.67 38.03 -16.36
N GLY A 650 -60.95 36.73 -16.28
CA GLY A 650 -62.16 36.10 -16.81
C GLY A 650 -63.43 36.66 -16.19
N GLU A 651 -63.51 36.66 -14.86
CA GLU A 651 -64.65 37.22 -14.09
C GLU A 651 -64.87 38.71 -14.40
N ARG A 652 -63.79 39.50 -14.52
CA ARG A 652 -63.85 40.91 -14.89
C ARG A 652 -64.41 41.11 -16.30
N LYS A 653 -64.04 40.23 -17.24
CA LYS A 653 -64.52 40.31 -18.62
C LYS A 653 -66.03 40.00 -18.70
N GLU A 654 -66.49 38.98 -17.99
CA GLU A 654 -67.92 38.68 -17.89
C GLU A 654 -68.72 39.83 -17.27
N ALA A 655 -68.21 40.43 -16.19
CA ALA A 655 -68.83 41.59 -15.57
C ALA A 655 -68.88 42.80 -16.52
N GLN A 656 -67.83 43.01 -17.31
CA GLN A 656 -67.78 44.07 -18.33
C GLN A 656 -68.82 43.84 -19.44
N ASP A 657 -68.97 42.59 -19.90
CA ASP A 657 -69.95 42.24 -20.92
C ASP A 657 -71.39 42.47 -20.42
N MET A 658 -71.69 42.10 -19.17
CA MET A 658 -72.99 42.39 -18.53
C MET A 658 -73.26 43.89 -18.37
N LEU A 659 -72.25 44.69 -18.03
CA LEU A 659 -72.37 46.14 -17.93
C LEU A 659 -72.72 46.74 -19.30
N THR A 660 -71.99 46.36 -20.36
CA THR A 660 -72.26 46.86 -21.71
C THR A 660 -73.64 46.44 -22.23
N HIS A 661 -74.14 45.28 -21.83
CA HIS A 661 -75.51 44.85 -22.13
C HIS A 661 -76.54 45.76 -21.46
N SER A 662 -76.37 46.02 -20.16
CA SER A 662 -77.25 46.89 -19.38
C SER A 662 -77.24 48.34 -19.88
N GLU A 663 -76.07 48.84 -20.32
CA GLU A 663 -75.95 50.18 -20.92
C GLU A 663 -76.69 50.28 -22.26
N LYS A 664 -76.67 49.22 -23.09
CA LYS A 664 -77.43 49.18 -24.35
C LYS A 664 -78.94 49.17 -24.07
N GLU A 665 -79.40 48.40 -23.09
CA GLU A 665 -80.81 48.41 -22.68
C GLU A 665 -81.26 49.78 -22.16
N LYS A 666 -80.43 50.41 -21.32
CA LYS A 666 -80.67 51.78 -20.85
C LYS A 666 -80.78 52.77 -22.01
N ASN A 667 -79.84 52.73 -22.95
CA ASN A 667 -79.87 53.62 -24.11
C ASN A 667 -81.12 53.39 -24.98
N ASN A 668 -81.54 52.14 -25.17
CA ASN A 668 -82.78 51.81 -25.90
C ASN A 668 -84.02 52.37 -25.19
N LEU A 669 -84.09 52.23 -23.86
CA LEU A 669 -85.15 52.82 -23.04
C LEU A 669 -85.15 54.35 -23.11
N GLU A 670 -83.98 54.98 -23.08
CA GLU A 670 -83.82 56.44 -23.20
C GLU A 670 -84.26 56.95 -24.57
N ILE A 671 -83.99 56.20 -25.65
CA ILE A 671 -84.48 56.51 -26.99
C ILE A 671 -86.02 56.41 -27.05
N ASP A 672 -86.62 55.37 -26.47
CA ASP A 672 -88.09 55.22 -26.43
C ASP A 672 -88.77 56.34 -25.62
N LEU A 673 -88.17 56.70 -24.48
CA LEU A 673 -88.61 57.83 -23.65
C LEU A 673 -88.51 59.16 -24.40
N ASN A 674 -87.39 59.41 -25.11
CA ASN A 674 -87.23 60.61 -25.91
C ASN A 674 -88.21 60.66 -27.10
N TYR A 675 -88.50 59.53 -27.73
CA TYR A 675 -89.51 59.45 -28.78
C TYR A 675 -90.91 59.79 -28.25
N LYS A 676 -91.29 59.23 -27.10
CA LYS A 676 -92.54 59.57 -26.40
C LYS A 676 -92.59 61.04 -26.00
N LEU A 677 -91.50 61.59 -25.47
CA LEU A 677 -91.41 63.00 -25.09
C LEU A 677 -91.62 63.92 -26.29
N LYS A 678 -91.01 63.60 -27.44
CA LYS A 678 -91.15 64.36 -28.68
C LYS A 678 -92.56 64.28 -29.25
N SER A 679 -93.22 63.13 -29.16
CA SER A 679 -94.64 62.96 -29.51
C SER A 679 -95.57 63.80 -28.63
N LEU A 680 -95.28 63.85 -27.32
CA LEU A 680 -96.04 64.69 -26.37
C LEU A 680 -95.80 66.19 -26.61
N GLN A 681 -94.55 66.59 -26.90
CA GLN A 681 -94.23 67.97 -27.27
C GLN A 681 -94.95 68.42 -28.54
N GLN A 682 -95.03 67.58 -29.57
CA GLN A 682 -95.81 67.88 -30.79
C GLN A 682 -97.30 68.05 -30.49
N ARG A 683 -97.87 67.19 -29.63
CA ARG A 683 -99.26 67.33 -29.19
C ARG A 683 -99.50 68.63 -28.42
N LEU A 684 -98.56 69.00 -27.55
CA LEU A 684 -98.63 70.26 -26.80
C LEU A 684 -98.50 71.48 -27.72
N GLU A 685 -97.62 71.45 -28.71
CA GLU A 685 -97.52 72.52 -29.72
C GLU A 685 -98.78 72.63 -30.57
N GLN A 686 -99.41 71.51 -30.90
CA GLN A 686 -100.69 71.47 -31.61
C GLN A 686 -101.81 72.11 -30.79
N GLU A 687 -101.91 71.79 -29.48
CA GLU A 687 -102.84 72.44 -28.57
C GLU A 687 -102.53 73.92 -28.35
N ILE A 688 -101.26 74.33 -28.23
CA ILE A 688 -100.87 75.75 -28.12
C ILE A 688 -101.27 76.51 -29.40
N ASN A 689 -101.16 75.88 -30.57
CA ASN A 689 -101.56 76.49 -31.83
C ASN A 689 -103.09 76.62 -31.93
N GLU A 690 -103.84 75.61 -31.46
CA GLU A 690 -105.30 75.68 -31.29
C GLU A 690 -105.71 76.74 -30.27
N HIS A 691 -104.94 76.90 -29.18
CA HIS A 691 -105.14 77.93 -28.17
C HIS A 691 -104.81 79.35 -28.68
N LYS A 692 -103.82 79.49 -29.58
CA LYS A 692 -103.54 80.75 -30.31
C LYS A 692 -104.65 81.10 -31.30
N VAL A 693 -105.22 80.10 -31.97
CA VAL A 693 -106.37 80.28 -32.90
C VAL A 693 -107.65 80.64 -32.14
N THR A 694 -107.85 80.13 -30.92
CA THR A 694 -108.98 80.51 -30.06
C THR A 694 -108.77 81.83 -29.32
N LYS A 695 -107.53 82.20 -28.97
CA LYS A 695 -107.18 83.52 -28.38
C LYS A 695 -107.30 84.69 -29.38
N ALA A 696 -107.26 84.42 -30.68
CA ALA A 696 -107.49 85.41 -31.73
C ALA A 696 -108.99 85.74 -32.00
N ARG A 697 -109.94 85.07 -31.31
CA ARG A 697 -111.40 85.24 -31.52
C ARG A 697 -112.15 85.94 -30.38
N LEU A 698 -111.48 86.37 -29.33
CA LEU A 698 -112.12 87.09 -28.22
C LEU A 698 -111.31 88.33 -27.82
N THR A 699 -111.41 89.34 -28.68
CA THR A 699 -111.12 90.73 -28.34
C THR A 699 -112.44 91.50 -28.19
N ASP A 700 -112.51 92.24 -27.08
CA ASP A 700 -113.28 93.48 -26.86
C ASP A 700 -114.69 93.40 -26.24
N LYS A 701 -114.77 93.67 -24.92
CA LYS A 701 -115.64 94.72 -24.36
C LYS A 701 -115.34 95.01 -22.88
N HIS A 702 -114.53 96.06 -22.70
CA HIS A 702 -114.70 97.23 -21.83
C HIS A 702 -115.47 97.19 -20.49
N GLN A 703 -114.74 97.67 -19.47
CA GLN A 703 -115.03 98.75 -18.52
C GLN A 703 -115.72 98.50 -17.16
N SER A 704 -115.00 99.04 -16.16
CA SER A 704 -115.45 99.80 -15.00
C SER A 704 -115.14 99.15 -13.66
N ILE A 705 -114.34 99.89 -12.92
CA ILE A 705 -113.76 99.62 -11.62
C ILE A 705 -114.81 99.89 -10.54
N GLU A 706 -114.57 99.26 -9.38
CA GLU A 706 -115.12 99.59 -8.06
C GLU A 706 -116.49 99.01 -7.68
N GLU A 707 -116.51 97.68 -7.51
CA GLU A 707 -117.09 97.11 -6.29
C GLU A 707 -115.98 96.46 -5.46
N ALA A 708 -115.61 97.22 -4.43
CA ALA A 708 -114.52 97.00 -3.53
C ALA A 708 -114.84 95.94 -2.46
N LYS A 709 -113.76 95.29 -2.00
CA LYS A 709 -113.52 94.83 -0.62
C LYS A 709 -114.14 93.52 -0.11
N SER A 710 -114.95 92.78 -0.85
CA SER A 710 -115.44 91.46 -0.38
C SER A 710 -114.68 90.25 -0.94
N VAL A 711 -114.06 90.35 -2.13
CA VAL A 711 -113.39 89.21 -2.80
C VAL A 711 -111.93 89.00 -2.33
N ALA A 712 -111.27 90.06 -1.87
CA ALA A 712 -109.87 90.01 -1.44
C ALA A 712 -109.63 89.17 -0.16
N MET A 713 -110.66 88.95 0.68
CA MET A 713 -110.52 88.15 1.90
C MET A 713 -110.64 86.64 1.62
N CYS A 714 -111.46 86.24 0.63
CA CYS A 714 -111.60 84.84 0.22
C CYS A 714 -110.43 84.37 -0.68
N GLU A 715 -109.85 85.27 -1.48
CA GLU A 715 -108.59 84.99 -2.20
C GLU A 715 -107.40 84.86 -1.26
N MET A 716 -107.39 85.56 -0.11
CA MET A 716 -106.33 85.43 0.89
C MET A 716 -106.41 84.09 1.62
N GLU A 717 -107.61 83.58 1.94
CA GLU A 717 -107.80 82.24 2.52
C GLU A 717 -107.46 81.11 1.54
N LYS A 718 -107.78 81.28 0.25
CA LYS A 718 -107.39 80.34 -0.80
C LYS A 718 -105.88 80.32 -1.00
N LYS A 719 -105.23 81.50 -1.04
CA LYS A 719 -103.75 81.60 -1.09
C LYS A 719 -103.09 81.07 0.17
N LEU A 720 -103.69 81.24 1.37
CA LEU A 720 -103.15 80.67 2.60
C LEU A 720 -103.24 79.13 2.63
N LYS A 721 -104.27 78.55 2.02
CA LYS A 721 -104.42 77.10 1.88
C LYS A 721 -103.46 76.52 0.83
N GLU A 722 -103.33 77.17 -0.32
CA GLU A 722 -102.33 76.82 -1.35
C GLU A 722 -100.90 76.96 -0.81
N GLU A 723 -100.62 77.98 0.01
CA GLU A 723 -99.31 78.17 0.65
C GLU A 723 -99.05 77.13 1.76
N ARG A 724 -100.09 76.68 2.50
CA ARG A 724 -99.96 75.56 3.46
C ARG A 724 -99.69 74.24 2.76
N GLU A 725 -100.37 73.94 1.66
CA GLU A 725 -100.14 72.72 0.86
C GLU A 725 -98.78 72.74 0.14
N ALA A 726 -98.35 73.93 -0.33
CA ALA A 726 -97.01 74.12 -0.88
C ALA A 726 -95.92 73.97 0.19
N ARG A 727 -96.16 74.49 1.41
CA ARG A 727 -95.26 74.34 2.55
C ARG A 727 -95.15 72.89 3.01
N GLU A 728 -96.24 72.15 3.07
CA GLU A 728 -96.22 70.72 3.43
C GLU A 728 -95.50 69.86 2.37
N LYS A 729 -95.66 70.18 1.07
CA LYS A 729 -94.87 69.55 0.01
C LYS A 729 -93.38 69.92 0.06
N ALA A 730 -93.06 71.16 0.44
CA ALA A 730 -91.69 71.61 0.63
C ALA A 730 -91.04 70.93 1.84
N GLU A 731 -91.72 70.85 2.98
CA GLU A 731 -91.26 70.16 4.19
C GLU A 731 -91.05 68.65 3.92
N ASN A 732 -91.95 67.98 3.20
CA ASN A 732 -91.75 66.59 2.80
C ASN A 732 -90.55 66.40 1.84
N ARG A 733 -90.30 67.35 0.93
CA ARG A 733 -89.09 67.34 0.10
C ARG A 733 -87.82 67.56 0.90
N VAL A 734 -87.85 68.44 1.90
CA VAL A 734 -86.71 68.67 2.80
C VAL A 734 -86.39 67.39 3.57
N VAL A 735 -87.38 66.72 4.16
CA VAL A 735 -87.17 65.45 4.88
C VAL A 735 -86.64 64.34 3.96
N GLN A 736 -87.09 64.28 2.71
CA GLN A 736 -86.59 63.29 1.75
C GLN A 736 -85.14 63.57 1.30
N ILE A 737 -84.78 64.85 1.15
CA ILE A 737 -83.40 65.28 0.89
C ILE A 737 -82.52 65.02 2.12
N GLU A 738 -82.98 65.32 3.33
CA GLU A 738 -82.26 65.02 4.57
C GLU A 738 -81.99 63.52 4.72
N LYS A 739 -82.96 62.66 4.35
CA LYS A 739 -82.78 61.21 4.33
C LYS A 739 -81.76 60.76 3.28
N GLN A 740 -81.73 61.39 2.11
CA GLN A 740 -80.71 61.12 1.08
C GLN A 740 -79.32 61.61 1.49
N CYS A 741 -79.22 62.80 2.09
CA CYS A 741 -77.98 63.34 2.63
C CYS A 741 -77.43 62.46 3.74
N SER A 742 -78.28 61.96 4.65
CA SER A 742 -77.85 61.07 5.73
C SER A 742 -77.35 59.71 5.21
N MET A 743 -77.94 59.19 4.12
CA MET A 743 -77.48 57.97 3.44
C MET A 743 -76.12 58.17 2.76
N LEU A 744 -75.95 59.31 2.06
CA LEU A 744 -74.69 59.70 1.45
C LEU A 744 -73.58 59.93 2.49
N ASP A 745 -73.92 60.41 3.69
CA ASP A 745 -72.97 60.59 4.79
C ASP A 745 -72.44 59.25 5.33
N VAL A 746 -73.29 58.22 5.35
CA VAL A 746 -72.89 56.85 5.71
C VAL A 746 -72.01 56.23 4.61
N ASP A 747 -72.38 56.40 3.35
CA ASP A 747 -71.60 55.91 2.21
C ASP A 747 -70.24 56.62 2.10
N LEU A 748 -70.19 57.93 2.40
CA LEU A 748 -68.97 58.72 2.47
C LEU A 748 -68.05 58.21 3.60
N LYS A 749 -68.60 57.94 4.79
CA LYS A 749 -67.83 57.37 5.90
C LYS A 749 -67.30 55.97 5.59
N GLN A 750 -68.10 55.10 4.97
CA GLN A 750 -67.61 53.78 4.54
C GLN A 750 -66.53 53.88 3.46
N SER A 751 -66.66 54.83 2.54
CA SER A 751 -65.64 55.08 1.51
C SER A 751 -64.35 55.65 2.10
N GLN A 752 -64.45 56.53 3.11
CA GLN A 752 -63.30 57.05 3.86
C GLN A 752 -62.56 55.94 4.61
N GLN A 753 -63.28 55.05 5.31
CA GLN A 753 -62.66 53.91 6.00
C GLN A 753 -61.95 52.94 5.04
N LYS A 754 -62.54 52.69 3.86
CA LYS A 754 -61.88 51.87 2.82
C LYS A 754 -60.62 52.56 2.29
N LEU A 755 -60.65 53.88 2.10
CA LEU A 755 -59.49 54.64 1.63
C LEU A 755 -58.37 54.64 2.67
N GLU A 756 -58.70 54.76 3.95
CA GLU A 756 -57.75 54.71 5.07
C GLU A 756 -57.06 53.34 5.13
N HIS A 757 -57.85 52.24 5.03
CA HIS A 757 -57.30 50.88 4.99
C HIS A 757 -56.42 50.60 3.75
N LEU A 758 -56.79 51.16 2.59
CA LEU A 758 -55.95 51.08 1.38
C LEU A 758 -54.66 51.89 1.52
N THR A 759 -54.69 53.01 2.25
CA THR A 759 -53.52 53.85 2.50
C THR A 759 -52.54 53.15 3.44
N GLU A 760 -53.03 52.53 4.52
CA GLU A 760 -52.19 51.72 5.42
C GLU A 760 -51.55 50.51 4.71
N ASN A 761 -52.31 49.83 3.84
CA ASN A 761 -51.77 48.73 3.05
C ASN A 761 -50.72 49.21 2.03
N LYS A 762 -50.90 50.39 1.44
CA LYS A 762 -49.92 51.00 0.55
C LYS A 762 -48.62 51.34 1.29
N GLU A 763 -48.71 51.94 2.48
CA GLU A 763 -47.52 52.27 3.29
C GLU A 763 -46.75 51.00 3.70
N ARG A 764 -47.47 49.93 4.11
CA ARG A 764 -46.84 48.64 4.43
C ARG A 764 -46.10 48.05 3.23
N MET A 765 -46.71 48.10 2.04
CA MET A 765 -46.09 47.61 0.80
C MET A 765 -44.89 48.47 0.39
N GLU A 766 -44.93 49.78 0.58
CA GLU A 766 -43.79 50.67 0.31
C GLU A 766 -42.60 50.36 1.22
N ASP A 767 -42.82 50.03 2.48
CA ASP A 767 -41.76 49.64 3.41
C ASP A 767 -41.21 48.23 3.15
N GLU A 768 -42.05 47.28 2.73
CA GLU A 768 -41.58 45.98 2.22
C GLU A 768 -40.70 46.13 0.98
N VAL A 769 -41.10 46.98 0.02
CA VAL A 769 -40.31 47.27 -1.18
C VAL A 769 -38.96 47.90 -0.82
N LYS A 770 -38.92 48.84 0.14
CA LYS A 770 -37.64 49.41 0.62
C LYS A 770 -36.74 48.35 1.24
N ASN A 771 -37.28 47.47 2.09
CA ASN A 771 -36.51 46.40 2.71
C ASN A 771 -35.98 45.39 1.67
N LEU A 772 -36.80 45.01 0.69
CA LEU A 772 -36.38 44.12 -0.40
C LEU A 772 -35.30 44.77 -1.27
N THR A 773 -35.41 46.09 -1.52
CA THR A 773 -34.40 46.84 -2.28
C THR A 773 -33.06 46.86 -1.54
N LEU A 774 -33.07 47.05 -0.22
CA LEU A 774 -31.86 47.02 0.61
C LEU A 774 -31.22 45.62 0.63
N GLN A 775 -32.04 44.55 0.73
CA GLN A 775 -31.55 43.17 0.65
C GLN A 775 -30.95 42.86 -0.73
N LEU A 776 -31.56 43.33 -1.81
CA LEU A 776 -31.04 43.16 -3.17
C LEU A 776 -29.68 43.84 -3.34
N GLU A 777 -29.50 45.04 -2.76
CA GLU A 777 -28.25 45.79 -2.82
C GLU A 777 -27.13 45.11 -2.00
N GLN A 778 -27.47 44.53 -0.85
CA GLN A 778 -26.55 43.71 -0.05
C GLN A 778 -26.12 42.43 -0.77
N GLU A 779 -27.06 41.71 -1.38
CA GLU A 779 -26.74 40.50 -2.16
C GLU A 779 -25.95 40.81 -3.44
N SER A 780 -26.21 41.95 -4.08
CA SER A 780 -25.40 42.42 -5.20
C SER A 780 -23.94 42.69 -4.80
N ASN A 781 -23.71 43.28 -3.63
CA ASN A 781 -22.37 43.54 -3.10
C ASN A 781 -21.64 42.24 -2.71
N LYS A 782 -22.33 41.27 -2.09
CA LYS A 782 -21.75 39.95 -1.79
C LYS A 782 -21.35 39.20 -3.07
N ARG A 783 -22.22 39.23 -4.09
CA ARG A 783 -21.93 38.62 -5.39
C ARG A 783 -20.70 39.23 -6.06
N LEU A 784 -20.48 40.54 -5.94
CA LEU A 784 -19.29 41.20 -6.48
C LEU A 784 -18.02 40.75 -5.74
N LEU A 785 -18.09 40.55 -4.42
CA LEU A 785 -16.97 40.05 -3.62
C LEU A 785 -16.61 38.61 -4.01
N LEU A 786 -17.60 37.71 -4.07
CA LEU A 786 -17.43 36.32 -4.51
C LEU A 786 -16.89 36.23 -5.94
N GLN A 787 -17.32 37.13 -6.83
CA GLN A 787 -16.79 37.17 -8.21
C GLN A 787 -15.31 37.55 -8.26
N ASN A 788 -14.84 38.40 -7.34
CA ASN A 788 -13.43 38.76 -7.23
C ASN A 788 -12.61 37.62 -6.62
N GLU A 789 -13.12 36.93 -5.60
CA GLU A 789 -12.48 35.74 -5.02
C GLU A 789 -12.36 34.60 -6.04
N LEU A 790 -13.42 34.34 -6.82
CA LEU A 790 -13.42 33.33 -7.89
C LEU A 790 -12.34 33.63 -8.95
N LYS A 791 -12.10 34.91 -9.26
CA LYS A 791 -11.03 35.31 -10.18
C LYS A 791 -9.64 35.06 -9.60
N THR A 792 -9.45 35.30 -8.31
CA THR A 792 -8.18 35.01 -7.61
C THR A 792 -7.92 33.51 -7.57
N GLN A 793 -8.92 32.71 -7.23
CA GLN A 793 -8.83 31.25 -7.23
C GLN A 793 -8.60 30.67 -8.63
N ALA A 794 -9.20 31.25 -9.68
CA ALA A 794 -8.94 30.84 -11.06
C ALA A 794 -7.47 31.10 -11.47
N PHE A 795 -6.88 32.21 -11.02
CA PHE A 795 -5.48 32.53 -11.26
C PHE A 795 -4.53 31.56 -10.53
N GLU A 796 -4.84 31.18 -9.30
CA GLU A 796 -4.08 30.16 -8.56
C GLU A 796 -4.19 28.77 -9.19
N ALA A 797 -5.38 28.39 -9.66
CA ALA A 797 -5.58 27.13 -10.37
C ALA A 797 -4.76 27.05 -11.68
N ASP A 798 -4.62 28.16 -12.41
CA ASP A 798 -3.78 28.21 -13.60
C ASP A 798 -2.28 28.16 -13.27
N ASN A 799 -1.85 28.75 -12.15
CA ASN A 799 -0.47 28.58 -11.64
C ASN A 799 -0.19 27.12 -11.25
N LEU A 800 -1.12 26.46 -10.57
CA LEU A 800 -0.99 25.05 -10.18
C LEU A 800 -0.96 24.11 -11.39
N LYS A 801 -1.73 24.39 -12.45
CA LYS A 801 -1.62 23.67 -13.73
C LYS A 801 -0.25 23.86 -14.39
N GLY A 802 0.35 25.04 -14.25
CA GLY A 802 1.71 25.32 -14.69
C GLY A 802 2.74 24.43 -13.99
N LEU A 803 2.65 24.33 -12.66
CA LEU A 803 3.50 23.44 -11.85
C LEU A 803 3.25 21.96 -12.16
N GLU A 804 2.00 21.52 -12.34
CA GLU A 804 1.68 20.14 -12.71
C GLU A 804 2.33 19.75 -14.04
N LYS A 805 2.38 20.69 -14.99
CA LYS A 805 3.04 20.47 -16.28
C LYS A 805 4.55 20.33 -16.14
N GLN A 806 5.17 21.12 -15.25
CA GLN A 806 6.60 21.04 -14.96
C GLN A 806 6.96 19.71 -14.28
N MET A 807 6.21 19.30 -13.26
CA MET A 807 6.43 18.01 -12.59
C MET A 807 6.23 16.81 -13.52
N LYS A 808 5.25 16.86 -14.44
CA LYS A 808 5.12 15.81 -15.48
C LYS A 808 6.34 15.71 -16.37
N GLN A 809 7.00 16.83 -16.64
CA GLN A 809 8.21 16.88 -17.45
C GLN A 809 9.40 16.27 -16.69
N GLU A 810 9.53 16.57 -15.40
CA GLU A 810 10.54 16.00 -14.50
C GLU A 810 10.35 14.48 -14.30
N ILE A 811 9.11 14.01 -14.12
CA ILE A 811 8.78 12.58 -14.03
C ILE A 811 9.19 11.85 -15.31
N ASN A 812 8.95 12.43 -16.49
CA ASN A 812 9.36 11.81 -17.75
C ASN A 812 10.88 11.71 -17.88
N THR A 813 11.63 12.74 -17.46
CA THR A 813 13.10 12.68 -17.45
C THR A 813 13.63 11.64 -16.46
N LEU A 814 13.01 11.51 -15.28
CA LEU A 814 13.37 10.49 -14.29
C LEU A 814 13.05 9.07 -14.77
N LEU A 815 11.96 8.87 -15.52
CA LEU A 815 11.62 7.59 -16.13
C LEU A 815 12.62 7.19 -17.23
N GLU A 816 13.12 8.15 -18.00
CA GLU A 816 14.18 7.91 -18.99
C GLU A 816 15.49 7.52 -18.30
N ALA A 817 15.84 8.18 -17.19
CA ALA A 817 17.00 7.84 -16.37
C ALA A 817 16.88 6.45 -15.70
N LYS A 818 15.69 6.09 -15.20
CA LYS A 818 15.40 4.75 -14.67
C LYS A 818 15.64 3.67 -15.72
N ARG A 819 15.19 3.87 -16.96
CA ARG A 819 15.42 2.92 -18.07
C ARG A 819 16.91 2.71 -18.39
N LEU A 820 17.71 3.78 -18.33
CA LEU A 820 19.16 3.70 -18.54
C LEU A 820 19.84 2.92 -17.41
N LEU A 821 19.46 3.17 -16.16
CA LEU A 821 19.98 2.43 -15.00
C LEU A 821 19.56 0.96 -15.00
N GLU A 822 18.32 0.63 -15.40
CA GLU A 822 17.86 -0.75 -15.58
C GLU A 822 18.67 -1.49 -16.65
N PHE A 823 19.04 -0.80 -17.74
CA PHE A 823 19.90 -1.36 -18.77
C PHE A 823 21.32 -1.64 -18.27
N GLU A 824 21.90 -0.72 -17.49
CA GLU A 824 23.21 -0.91 -16.86
C GLU A 824 23.20 -2.03 -15.81
N LEU A 825 22.15 -2.12 -15.00
CA LEU A 825 21.95 -3.20 -14.02
C LEU A 825 21.85 -4.57 -14.72
N GLY A 826 21.17 -4.63 -15.88
CA GLY A 826 21.11 -5.83 -16.71
C GLY A 826 22.48 -6.28 -17.22
N GLN A 827 23.35 -5.33 -17.60
CA GLN A 827 24.73 -5.65 -18.00
C GLN A 827 25.58 -6.11 -16.82
N LEU A 828 25.48 -5.45 -15.67
CA LEU A 828 26.19 -5.88 -14.45
C LEU A 828 25.76 -7.28 -14.00
N THR A 829 24.46 -7.58 -14.08
CA THR A 829 23.92 -8.90 -13.71
C THR A 829 24.46 -10.00 -14.63
N LYS A 830 24.62 -9.70 -15.93
CA LYS A 830 25.22 -10.63 -16.90
C LYS A 830 26.70 -10.87 -16.61
N GLN A 831 27.43 -9.82 -16.22
CA GLN A 831 28.83 -9.92 -15.82
C GLN A 831 28.99 -10.69 -14.49
N TYR A 832 28.08 -10.47 -13.53
CA TYR A 832 28.06 -11.19 -12.26
C TYR A 832 27.82 -12.69 -12.45
N ARG A 833 26.87 -13.09 -13.31
CA ARG A 833 26.67 -14.51 -13.65
C ARG A 833 27.89 -15.14 -14.34
N GLY A 834 28.61 -14.37 -15.17
CA GLY A 834 29.88 -14.81 -15.76
C GLY A 834 30.94 -15.09 -14.69
N ASN A 835 31.08 -14.18 -13.73
CA ASN A 835 32.03 -14.32 -12.61
C ASN A 835 31.63 -15.43 -11.64
N GLU A 836 30.33 -15.67 -11.45
CA GLU A 836 29.81 -16.78 -10.63
C GLU A 836 30.16 -18.14 -11.26
N GLY A 837 30.09 -18.24 -12.60
CA GLY A 837 30.58 -19.41 -13.35
C GLY A 837 32.07 -19.67 -13.14
N GLN A 838 32.89 -18.61 -13.19
CA GLN A 838 34.34 -18.70 -12.93
C GLN A 838 34.66 -19.07 -11.47
N MET A 839 33.90 -18.55 -10.50
CA MET A 839 34.05 -18.96 -9.10
C MET A 839 33.68 -20.43 -8.90
N ARG A 840 32.64 -20.93 -9.58
CA ARG A 840 32.25 -22.34 -9.51
C ARG A 840 33.32 -23.25 -10.11
N GLU A 841 33.91 -22.89 -11.25
CA GLU A 841 35.06 -23.63 -11.81
C GLU A 841 36.29 -23.64 -10.89
N LEU A 842 36.60 -22.51 -10.24
CA LEU A 842 37.69 -22.44 -9.26
C LEU A 842 37.40 -23.26 -8.00
N GLN A 843 36.14 -23.34 -7.59
CA GLN A 843 35.69 -24.12 -6.44
C GLN A 843 35.76 -25.63 -6.74
N ASP A 844 35.34 -26.05 -7.93
CA ASP A 844 35.47 -27.43 -8.41
C ASP A 844 36.96 -27.84 -8.54
N GLN A 845 37.83 -26.93 -8.99
CA GLN A 845 39.29 -27.14 -9.02
C GLN A 845 39.89 -27.29 -7.60
N LEU A 846 39.45 -26.46 -6.65
CA LEU A 846 39.90 -26.54 -5.26
C LEU A 846 39.44 -27.84 -4.59
N GLU A 847 38.21 -28.29 -4.84
CA GLU A 847 37.70 -29.58 -4.35
C GLU A 847 38.48 -30.76 -4.95
N ALA A 848 38.82 -30.69 -6.24
CA ALA A 848 39.68 -31.69 -6.87
C ALA A 848 41.09 -31.72 -6.24
N GLU A 849 41.71 -30.56 -6.00
CA GLU A 849 43.02 -30.51 -5.33
C GLU A 849 42.96 -31.03 -3.88
N GLN A 850 41.89 -30.76 -3.14
CA GLN A 850 41.69 -31.31 -1.79
C GLN A 850 41.53 -32.84 -1.83
N TYR A 851 40.82 -33.37 -2.84
CA TYR A 851 40.71 -34.81 -3.06
C TYR A 851 42.07 -35.45 -3.35
N PHE A 852 42.87 -34.87 -4.26
CA PHE A 852 44.22 -35.36 -4.56
C PHE A 852 45.17 -35.22 -3.37
N SER A 853 45.09 -34.13 -2.60
CA SER A 853 45.88 -33.96 -1.36
C SER A 853 45.58 -35.06 -0.34
N THR A 854 44.32 -35.46 -0.22
CA THR A 854 43.89 -36.56 0.66
C THR A 854 44.39 -37.91 0.16
N LEU A 855 44.36 -38.12 -1.16
CA LEU A 855 44.91 -39.32 -1.80
C LEU A 855 46.43 -39.44 -1.57
N TYR A 856 47.18 -38.35 -1.78
CA TYR A 856 48.63 -38.33 -1.53
C TYR A 856 48.97 -38.54 -0.05
N LYS A 857 48.21 -37.96 0.87
CA LYS A 857 48.37 -38.23 2.32
C LYS A 857 48.16 -39.71 2.66
N THR A 858 47.18 -40.35 2.02
CA THR A 858 46.91 -41.78 2.22
C THR A 858 48.04 -42.64 1.66
N GLN A 859 48.51 -42.33 0.45
CA GLN A 859 49.62 -43.04 -0.19
C GLN A 859 50.95 -42.88 0.56
N VAL A 860 51.22 -41.70 1.14
CA VAL A 860 52.37 -41.48 2.02
C VAL A 860 52.26 -42.28 3.32
N LYS A 861 51.03 -42.48 3.83
CA LYS A 861 50.80 -43.28 5.04
C LYS A 861 51.02 -44.77 4.76
N GLU A 862 50.51 -45.29 3.65
CA GLU A 862 50.74 -46.67 3.21
C GLU A 862 52.22 -46.95 2.98
N LEU A 863 52.94 -46.05 2.29
CA LEU A 863 54.39 -46.19 2.09
C LEU A 863 55.18 -46.15 3.41
N LYS A 864 54.73 -45.37 4.40
CA LYS A 864 55.33 -45.37 5.75
C LYS A 864 55.10 -46.70 6.46
N GLU A 865 53.89 -47.24 6.41
CA GLU A 865 53.56 -48.56 7.00
C GLU A 865 54.37 -49.69 6.33
N GLU A 866 54.55 -49.64 5.01
CA GLU A 866 55.35 -50.60 4.24
C GLU A 866 56.86 -50.50 4.59
N ILE A 867 57.38 -49.29 4.80
CA ILE A 867 58.75 -49.08 5.29
C ILE A 867 58.92 -49.60 6.74
N GLU A 868 57.94 -49.38 7.61
CA GLU A 868 57.95 -49.91 8.98
C GLU A 868 57.86 -51.44 9.03
N GLU A 869 57.12 -52.06 8.11
CA GLU A 869 57.05 -53.51 7.95
C GLU A 869 58.37 -54.08 7.43
N LYS A 870 58.97 -53.46 6.40
CA LYS A 870 60.32 -53.80 5.92
C LYS A 870 61.39 -53.65 6.99
N ASN A 871 61.29 -52.61 7.82
CA ASN A 871 62.22 -52.40 8.94
C ASN A 871 62.04 -53.48 10.01
N ARG A 872 60.81 -53.95 10.28
CA ARG A 872 60.56 -55.10 11.17
C ARG A 872 61.09 -56.42 10.59
N GLU A 873 60.94 -56.67 9.30
CA GLU A 873 61.54 -57.83 8.63
C GLU A 873 63.07 -57.76 8.65
N ASN A 874 63.67 -56.61 8.38
CA ASN A 874 65.11 -56.42 8.47
C ASN A 874 65.62 -56.61 9.90
N LEU A 875 64.87 -56.18 10.92
CA LEU A 875 65.22 -56.42 12.32
C LEU A 875 65.23 -57.91 12.66
N LYS A 876 64.24 -58.67 12.16
CA LYS A 876 64.21 -60.15 12.28
C LYS A 876 65.39 -60.79 11.57
N LYS A 877 65.72 -60.33 10.36
CA LYS A 877 66.86 -60.82 9.56
C LYS A 877 68.20 -60.54 10.23
N ILE A 878 68.36 -59.38 10.87
CA ILE A 878 69.54 -59.04 11.68
C ILE A 878 69.62 -59.98 12.89
N GLN A 879 68.49 -60.31 13.52
CA GLN A 879 68.44 -61.22 14.67
C GLN A 879 68.74 -62.68 14.28
N GLU A 880 68.27 -63.12 13.10
CA GLU A 880 68.64 -64.42 12.51
C GLU A 880 70.13 -64.48 12.16
N LEU A 881 70.68 -63.42 11.56
CA LEU A 881 72.12 -63.32 11.26
C LEU A 881 72.99 -63.24 12.52
N GLN A 882 72.48 -62.66 13.62
CA GLN A 882 73.15 -62.67 14.92
C GLN A 882 73.17 -64.07 15.54
N ASN A 883 72.06 -64.82 15.44
CA ASN A 883 72.03 -66.22 15.85
C ASN A 883 72.95 -67.10 14.98
N GLU A 884 72.98 -66.85 13.67
CA GLU A 884 73.90 -67.52 12.74
C GLU A 884 75.37 -67.22 13.07
N LYS A 885 75.68 -65.97 13.41
CA LYS A 885 77.01 -65.54 13.87
C LYS A 885 77.43 -66.25 15.16
N GLU A 886 76.52 -66.47 16.11
CA GLU A 886 76.81 -67.23 17.34
C GLU A 886 77.03 -68.73 17.07
N THR A 887 76.28 -69.33 16.13
CA THR A 887 76.54 -70.70 15.66
C THR A 887 77.84 -70.83 14.84
N LEU A 888 78.21 -69.81 14.06
CA LEU A 888 79.46 -69.80 13.32
C LEU A 888 80.65 -69.54 14.24
N ALA A 889 80.51 -68.72 15.28
CA ALA A 889 81.54 -68.50 16.30
C ALA A 889 81.85 -69.80 17.07
N THR A 890 80.82 -70.60 17.39
CA THR A 890 81.00 -71.92 18.01
C THR A 890 81.60 -72.97 17.06
N GLN A 891 81.39 -72.84 15.75
CA GLN A 891 82.09 -73.65 14.73
C GLN A 891 83.53 -73.18 14.49
N LEU A 892 83.82 -71.88 14.66
CA LEU A 892 85.15 -71.29 14.54
C LEU A 892 86.06 -71.74 15.68
N ASP A 893 85.54 -71.81 16.91
CA ASP A 893 86.25 -72.31 18.10
C ASP A 893 86.65 -73.79 17.95
N LEU A 894 85.85 -74.57 17.21
CA LEU A 894 86.11 -75.97 16.85
C LEU A 894 87.08 -76.12 15.65
N ALA A 895 87.21 -75.08 14.83
CA ALA A 895 88.10 -75.03 13.66
C ALA A 895 89.48 -74.44 14.00
N GLU A 896 89.57 -73.55 15.00
CA GLU A 896 90.83 -72.99 15.53
C GLU A 896 91.70 -74.09 16.17
N THR A 897 91.09 -75.11 16.78
CA THR A 897 91.79 -76.32 17.27
C THR A 897 92.27 -77.25 16.14
N LYS A 898 91.85 -77.00 14.89
CA LYS A 898 92.19 -77.81 13.70
C LYS A 898 93.09 -77.05 12.71
N ALA A 899 93.31 -75.76 12.93
CA ALA A 899 94.02 -74.84 12.03
C ALA A 899 95.44 -74.45 12.50
N GLU A 900 95.98 -75.13 13.52
CA GLU A 900 97.42 -75.07 13.84
C GLU A 900 98.30 -75.92 12.88
N SER A 901 97.71 -76.65 11.93
CA SER A 901 98.45 -77.57 11.04
C SER A 901 98.60 -77.15 9.58
N GLU A 902 98.24 -75.94 9.16
CA GLU A 902 98.43 -75.55 7.76
C GLU A 902 98.76 -74.06 7.57
N GLN A 903 99.87 -73.67 8.19
CA GLN A 903 100.61 -72.46 7.89
C GLN A 903 101.52 -72.70 6.68
N LEU A 904 100.99 -72.61 5.45
CA LEU A 904 101.81 -72.37 4.26
C LEU A 904 100.98 -71.81 3.08
N ALA A 905 101.52 -70.78 2.42
CA ALA A 905 101.07 -70.15 1.18
C ALA A 905 100.08 -68.97 1.30
N ARG A 906 100.70 -67.83 1.58
CA ARG A 906 100.27 -66.47 1.23
C ARG A 906 99.83 -66.33 -0.23
N GLY A 907 98.78 -65.55 -0.41
CA GLY A 907 98.40 -64.82 -1.63
C GLY A 907 97.20 -63.94 -1.29
N LEU A 908 97.37 -62.93 -0.45
CA LEU A 908 97.41 -61.54 -0.92
C LEU A 908 96.30 -61.29 -1.97
N LEU A 909 95.13 -60.87 -1.51
CA LEU A 909 94.73 -59.45 -1.58
C LEU A 909 94.35 -58.96 -3.00
N GLU A 910 93.55 -59.71 -3.76
CA GLU A 910 93.14 -59.19 -5.08
C GLU A 910 91.81 -59.70 -5.69
N GLU A 911 90.79 -60.06 -4.89
CA GLU A 911 89.49 -60.46 -5.47
C GLU A 911 88.22 -59.93 -4.76
N GLN A 912 88.32 -58.84 -3.98
CA GLN A 912 87.15 -58.09 -3.49
C GLN A 912 87.15 -56.59 -3.86
N TYR A 913 87.98 -56.19 -4.83
CA TYR A 913 87.97 -54.82 -5.38
C TYR A 913 87.12 -54.69 -6.67
N PHE A 914 86.53 -55.79 -7.16
CA PHE A 914 85.77 -55.78 -8.42
C PHE A 914 84.27 -55.50 -8.26
N GLU A 915 83.66 -55.76 -7.09
CA GLU A 915 82.20 -55.58 -6.93
C GLU A 915 81.79 -54.15 -6.50
N LEU A 916 82.69 -53.36 -5.91
CA LEU A 916 82.42 -51.96 -5.52
C LEU A 916 82.52 -50.95 -6.69
N THR A 917 82.92 -51.38 -7.88
CA THR A 917 83.11 -50.48 -9.04
C THR A 917 81.93 -50.49 -10.03
N GLN A 918 80.90 -51.34 -9.82
CA GLN A 918 79.73 -51.45 -10.70
C GLN A 918 78.54 -50.56 -10.30
N GLU A 919 78.38 -50.16 -9.03
CA GLU A 919 77.26 -49.31 -8.59
C GLU A 919 77.44 -47.80 -8.89
N SER A 920 78.68 -47.32 -9.01
CA SER A 920 78.96 -45.89 -9.32
C SER A 920 78.56 -45.49 -10.76
N LYS A 921 78.48 -46.44 -11.71
CA LYS A 921 78.14 -46.14 -13.11
C LYS A 921 76.65 -46.03 -13.43
N LYS A 922 75.73 -46.51 -12.57
CA LYS A 922 74.27 -46.40 -12.81
C LYS A 922 73.63 -45.13 -12.22
N ALA A 923 74.25 -44.51 -11.21
CA ALA A 923 73.78 -43.24 -10.66
C ALA A 923 74.10 -42.03 -11.57
N ALA A 924 75.18 -42.09 -12.35
CA ALA A 924 75.66 -40.99 -13.18
C ALA A 924 74.93 -40.78 -14.52
N SER A 925 73.96 -41.64 -14.89
CA SER A 925 73.14 -41.46 -16.11
C SER A 925 71.74 -40.90 -15.81
N ARG A 926 71.20 -41.10 -14.61
CA ARG A 926 69.88 -40.55 -14.20
C ARG A 926 69.96 -39.05 -13.89
N ASN A 927 71.02 -38.61 -13.21
CA ASN A 927 71.24 -37.18 -12.93
C ASN A 927 71.52 -36.33 -14.18
N ARG A 928 71.93 -36.93 -15.31
CA ARG A 928 72.16 -36.18 -16.56
C ARG A 928 70.87 -35.85 -17.31
N GLN A 929 69.89 -36.74 -17.28
CA GLN A 929 68.59 -36.52 -17.94
C GLN A 929 67.75 -35.48 -17.18
N GLU A 930 67.77 -35.52 -15.84
CA GLU A 930 66.97 -34.64 -15.00
C GLU A 930 67.46 -33.18 -14.99
N ILE A 931 68.75 -32.94 -15.28
CA ILE A 931 69.32 -31.60 -15.46
C ILE A 931 68.93 -31.01 -16.83
N THR A 932 68.84 -31.85 -17.87
CA THR A 932 68.49 -31.37 -19.23
C THR A 932 67.01 -30.97 -19.33
N ASP A 933 66.12 -31.68 -18.62
CA ASP A 933 64.68 -31.36 -18.58
C ASP A 933 64.39 -30.10 -17.74
N LYS A 934 65.20 -29.85 -16.70
CA LYS A 934 65.12 -28.61 -15.90
C LYS A 934 65.63 -27.39 -16.67
N ASP A 935 66.71 -27.52 -17.44
CA ASP A 935 67.21 -26.43 -18.30
C ASP A 935 66.22 -26.05 -19.42
N HIS A 936 65.52 -27.01 -20.04
CA HIS A 936 64.48 -26.72 -21.03
C HIS A 936 63.25 -26.01 -20.44
N THR A 937 62.93 -26.28 -19.18
CA THR A 937 61.83 -25.62 -18.47
C THR A 937 62.21 -24.19 -18.09
N VAL A 938 63.47 -23.97 -17.67
CA VAL A 938 64.02 -22.64 -17.38
C VAL A 938 64.05 -21.77 -18.64
N SER A 939 64.51 -22.27 -19.79
CA SER A 939 64.51 -21.48 -21.04
C SER A 939 63.10 -21.08 -21.51
N ARG A 940 62.08 -21.94 -21.32
CA ARG A 940 60.68 -21.59 -21.63
C ARG A 940 60.13 -20.52 -20.69
N LEU A 941 60.52 -20.55 -19.41
CA LEU A 941 60.14 -19.54 -18.44
C LEU A 941 60.84 -18.20 -18.71
N GLU A 942 62.08 -18.22 -19.19
CA GLU A 942 62.81 -17.02 -19.61
C GLU A 942 62.22 -16.38 -20.88
N GLU A 943 61.82 -17.19 -21.88
CA GLU A 943 61.14 -16.68 -23.08
C GLU A 943 59.77 -16.05 -22.76
N THR A 944 58.99 -16.68 -21.87
CA THR A 944 57.68 -16.14 -21.45
C THR A 944 57.82 -14.88 -20.60
N ASN A 945 58.83 -14.81 -19.72
CA ASN A 945 59.10 -13.60 -18.94
C ASN A 945 59.62 -12.45 -19.82
N SER A 946 60.39 -12.75 -20.87
CA SER A 946 60.83 -11.78 -21.87
C SER A 946 59.67 -11.22 -22.71
N MET A 947 58.68 -12.05 -23.06
CA MET A 947 57.44 -11.60 -23.72
C MET A 947 56.59 -10.72 -22.81
N LEU A 948 56.36 -11.13 -21.57
CA LEU A 948 55.56 -10.35 -20.60
C LEU A 948 56.20 -8.99 -20.30
N THR A 949 57.54 -8.92 -20.26
CA THR A 949 58.26 -7.66 -20.07
C THR A 949 58.05 -6.71 -21.26
N LYS A 950 58.03 -7.23 -22.49
CA LYS A 950 57.72 -6.43 -23.69
C LYS A 950 56.27 -5.94 -23.71
N ASP A 951 55.33 -6.77 -23.29
CA ASP A 951 53.91 -6.39 -23.21
C ASP A 951 53.67 -5.30 -22.15
N ILE A 952 54.38 -5.37 -21.01
CA ILE A 952 54.36 -4.31 -19.99
C ILE A 952 54.95 -3.01 -20.53
N GLU A 953 56.04 -3.05 -21.31
CA GLU A 953 56.60 -1.85 -21.96
C GLU A 953 55.65 -1.25 -23.00
N LEU A 954 54.96 -2.08 -23.78
CA LEU A 954 53.95 -1.65 -24.76
C LEU A 954 52.74 -1.00 -24.08
N LEU A 955 52.21 -1.64 -23.04
CA LEU A 955 51.10 -1.10 -22.24
C LEU A 955 51.49 0.19 -21.53
N ARG A 956 52.73 0.31 -21.04
CA ARG A 956 53.22 1.54 -20.41
C ARG A 956 53.29 2.69 -21.43
N LYS A 957 53.70 2.40 -22.66
CA LYS A 957 53.77 3.37 -23.75
C LYS A 957 52.38 3.81 -24.23
N GLU A 958 51.43 2.89 -24.33
CA GLU A 958 50.02 3.23 -24.61
C GLU A 958 49.39 4.05 -23.50
N ASN A 959 49.73 3.78 -22.24
CA ASN A 959 49.22 4.52 -21.09
C ASN A 959 49.80 5.95 -21.04
N GLU A 960 51.08 6.14 -21.39
CA GLU A 960 51.68 7.46 -21.57
C GLU A 960 51.03 8.23 -22.73
N GLU A 961 50.75 7.58 -23.86
CA GLU A 961 50.06 8.21 -25.00
C GLU A 961 48.61 8.61 -24.69
N LEU A 962 47.90 7.78 -23.92
CA LEU A 962 46.54 8.07 -23.44
C LEU A 962 46.53 9.23 -22.43
N THR A 963 47.51 9.25 -21.53
CA THR A 963 47.67 10.33 -20.55
C THR A 963 47.99 11.66 -21.24
N ASP A 964 48.84 11.64 -22.27
CA ASP A 964 49.16 12.84 -23.07
C ASP A 964 47.99 13.32 -23.92
N LYS A 965 47.16 12.41 -24.45
CA LYS A 965 45.90 12.77 -25.12
C LYS A 965 44.91 13.41 -24.15
N MET A 966 44.74 12.83 -22.95
CA MET A 966 43.87 13.41 -21.92
C MET A 966 44.30 14.82 -21.54
N ARG A 967 45.60 15.04 -21.32
CA ARG A 967 46.15 16.35 -20.97
C ARG A 967 45.91 17.40 -22.07
N LYS A 968 46.10 17.02 -23.35
CA LYS A 968 45.80 17.91 -24.48
C LYS A 968 44.31 18.26 -24.58
N THR A 969 43.43 17.29 -24.37
CA THR A 969 41.98 17.55 -24.38
C THR A 969 41.53 18.41 -23.20
N GLU A 970 42.15 18.27 -22.02
CA GLU A 970 41.90 19.15 -20.88
C GLU A 970 42.38 20.58 -21.13
N GLU A 971 43.55 20.77 -21.72
CA GLU A 971 44.07 22.09 -22.08
C GLU A 971 43.21 22.79 -23.15
N GLU A 972 42.78 22.06 -24.19
CA GLU A 972 41.85 22.58 -25.20
C GLU A 972 40.48 22.94 -24.62
N TYR A 973 39.98 22.15 -23.68
CA TYR A 973 38.72 22.43 -22.99
C TYR A 973 38.83 23.68 -22.10
N LYS A 974 39.96 23.86 -21.41
CA LYS A 974 40.22 25.04 -20.57
C LYS A 974 40.28 26.33 -21.38
N LEU A 975 40.97 26.29 -22.52
CA LEU A 975 41.08 27.44 -23.44
C LEU A 975 39.71 27.84 -24.01
N LYS A 976 38.87 26.87 -24.41
CA LYS A 976 37.50 27.16 -24.86
C LYS A 976 36.64 27.78 -23.77
N LYS A 977 36.76 27.31 -22.53
CA LYS A 977 35.98 27.81 -21.40
C LYS A 977 36.40 29.23 -21.01
N GLU A 978 37.69 29.56 -21.06
CA GLU A 978 38.17 30.92 -20.84
C GLU A 978 37.74 31.90 -21.94
N GLU A 979 37.69 31.44 -23.20
CA GLU A 979 37.21 32.24 -24.33
C GLU A 979 35.69 32.52 -24.23
N GLU A 980 34.88 31.52 -23.85
CA GLU A 980 33.45 31.69 -23.60
C GLU A 980 33.17 32.64 -22.43
N ILE A 981 33.91 32.52 -21.33
CA ILE A 981 33.78 33.40 -20.16
C ILE A 981 34.16 34.84 -20.53
N SER A 982 35.23 35.03 -21.31
CA SER A 982 35.66 36.36 -21.78
C SER A 982 34.60 37.02 -22.67
N ASN A 983 34.00 36.25 -23.58
CA ASN A 983 32.92 36.72 -24.46
C ASN A 983 31.63 37.06 -23.67
N LEU A 984 31.28 36.27 -22.67
CA LEU A 984 30.15 36.56 -21.77
C LEU A 984 30.39 37.86 -20.99
N LYS A 985 31.60 38.05 -20.46
CA LYS A 985 31.97 39.24 -19.70
C LYS A 985 31.86 40.51 -20.55
N ALA A 986 32.35 40.45 -21.79
CA ALA A 986 32.23 41.57 -22.74
C ALA A 986 30.76 41.88 -23.10
N ALA A 987 29.91 40.85 -23.21
CA ALA A 987 28.49 41.03 -23.48
C ALA A 987 27.74 41.68 -22.29
N TYR A 988 28.04 41.28 -21.06
CA TYR A 988 27.45 41.89 -19.86
C TYR A 988 27.93 43.31 -19.63
N GLU A 989 29.21 43.61 -19.88
CA GLU A 989 29.77 44.94 -19.73
C GLU A 989 29.17 45.93 -20.75
N LYS A 990 28.87 45.45 -21.96
CA LYS A 990 28.13 46.19 -22.97
C LYS A 990 26.69 46.48 -22.52
N ASN A 991 26.00 45.49 -21.95
CA ASN A 991 24.62 45.63 -21.43
C ASN A 991 24.53 46.59 -20.25
N ILE A 992 25.51 46.57 -19.34
CA ILE A 992 25.59 47.50 -18.21
C ILE A 992 25.79 48.95 -18.69
N ASN A 993 26.60 49.16 -19.73
CA ASN A 993 26.80 50.48 -20.30
C ASN A 993 25.55 51.02 -21.01
N THR A 994 24.78 50.19 -21.72
CA THR A 994 23.48 50.60 -22.28
C THR A 994 22.47 50.96 -21.20
N GLU A 995 22.39 50.16 -20.12
CA GLU A 995 21.54 50.43 -18.94
C GLU A 995 21.90 51.77 -18.28
N ARG A 996 23.19 52.03 -18.03
CA ARG A 996 23.67 53.33 -17.50
C ARG A 996 23.28 54.50 -18.38
N THR A 997 23.37 54.34 -19.69
CA THR A 997 23.06 55.39 -20.66
C THR A 997 21.56 55.71 -20.65
N LEU A 998 20.70 54.69 -20.62
CA LEU A 998 19.24 54.83 -20.54
C LEU A 998 18.81 55.45 -19.21
N LYS A 999 19.44 55.07 -18.10
CA LYS A 999 19.16 55.64 -16.77
C LYS A 999 19.57 57.11 -16.69
N THR A 1000 20.70 57.47 -17.29
CA THR A 1000 21.14 58.87 -17.40
C THR A 1000 20.20 59.69 -18.28
N GLN A 1001 19.69 59.13 -19.38
CA GLN A 1001 18.68 59.78 -20.22
C GLN A 1001 17.34 59.97 -19.49
N ALA A 1002 16.90 58.98 -18.70
CA ALA A 1002 15.67 59.06 -17.91
C ALA A 1002 15.78 60.12 -16.80
N VAL A 1003 16.92 60.19 -16.10
CA VAL A 1003 17.18 61.22 -15.07
C VAL A 1003 17.27 62.61 -15.69
N ASN A 1004 17.90 62.77 -16.85
CA ASN A 1004 17.94 64.06 -17.55
C ASN A 1004 16.56 64.51 -18.05
N LYS A 1005 15.70 63.58 -18.51
CA LYS A 1005 14.29 63.87 -18.86
C LYS A 1005 13.45 64.26 -17.64
N LEU A 1006 13.68 63.62 -16.50
CA LEU A 1006 13.03 63.96 -15.22
C LEU A 1006 13.47 65.34 -14.71
N ALA A 1007 14.76 65.68 -14.85
CA ALA A 1007 15.28 67.01 -14.54
C ALA A 1007 14.70 68.09 -15.46
N GLU A 1008 14.48 67.78 -16.75
CA GLU A 1008 13.83 68.68 -17.72
C GLU A 1008 12.35 68.92 -17.40
N ILE A 1009 11.63 67.90 -16.92
CA ILE A 1009 10.25 68.00 -16.46
C ILE A 1009 10.15 68.79 -15.14
N MET A 1010 11.10 68.60 -14.22
CA MET A 1010 11.14 69.31 -12.94
C MET A 1010 11.60 70.78 -13.04
N ASN A 1011 12.41 71.12 -14.05
CA ASN A 1011 12.90 72.49 -14.28
C ASN A 1011 11.98 73.37 -15.14
N ARG A 1012 10.82 72.87 -15.60
CA ARG A 1012 9.74 73.74 -16.07
C ARG A 1012 9.03 74.40 -14.88
N LYS A 1013 9.76 75.26 -14.17
CA LYS A 1013 9.18 76.33 -13.36
C LYS A 1013 8.79 77.44 -14.33
N ASP A 1014 7.51 77.57 -14.59
CA ASP A 1014 6.82 78.86 -14.71
C ASP A 1014 5.31 78.63 -14.74
N PHE A 1015 4.64 79.17 -13.72
CA PHE A 1015 3.52 80.11 -13.84
C PHE A 1015 2.70 80.13 -12.53
N LYS A 1016 3.12 81.06 -11.68
CA LYS A 1016 2.29 81.78 -10.71
C LYS A 1016 1.09 82.46 -11.40
N ILE A 1017 -0.01 82.63 -10.65
CA ILE A 1017 -1.09 83.64 -10.83
C ILE A 1017 -2.08 83.27 -11.97
N ASP A 1018 -3.42 83.35 -11.90
CA ASP A 1018 -4.34 84.05 -11.01
C ASP A 1018 -5.73 83.39 -10.99
N ARG A 1019 -6.49 83.67 -9.93
CA ARG A 1019 -7.94 83.44 -9.88
C ARG A 1019 -8.64 84.43 -10.82
N LYS A 1020 -9.06 84.02 -12.02
CA LYS A 1020 -10.32 84.43 -12.68
C LYS A 1020 -10.39 83.90 -14.13
N LYS A 1021 -11.51 83.23 -14.43
CA LYS A 1021 -11.99 82.78 -15.75
C LYS A 1021 -11.07 81.80 -16.50
N ALA A 1022 -11.18 80.52 -16.19
CA ALA A 1022 -10.74 79.44 -17.09
C ALA A 1022 -11.99 78.69 -17.59
N ASN A 1023 -12.10 78.60 -18.92
CA ASN A 1023 -13.23 78.05 -19.66
C ASN A 1023 -13.36 76.53 -19.40
N THR A 1024 -14.58 76.03 -19.20
CA THR A 1024 -14.90 74.62 -18.84
C THR A 1024 -14.35 73.60 -19.85
N GLN A 1025 -13.97 74.05 -21.04
CA GLN A 1025 -13.37 73.25 -22.10
C GLN A 1025 -11.87 72.95 -21.86
N ASP A 1026 -11.11 73.84 -21.22
CA ASP A 1026 -9.69 73.63 -20.91
C ASP A 1026 -9.48 72.73 -19.68
N LEU A 1027 -10.40 72.77 -18.71
CA LEU A 1027 -10.39 71.84 -17.58
C LEU A 1027 -10.63 70.40 -18.04
N ARG A 1028 -11.58 70.18 -18.96
CA ARG A 1028 -11.84 68.86 -19.54
C ARG A 1028 -10.68 68.34 -20.40
N LYS A 1029 -9.96 69.24 -21.08
CA LYS A 1029 -8.76 68.88 -21.86
C LYS A 1029 -7.61 68.46 -20.93
N LYS A 1030 -7.38 69.22 -19.85
CA LYS A 1030 -6.39 68.88 -18.81
C LYS A 1030 -6.74 67.62 -18.02
N GLU A 1031 -8.02 67.34 -17.74
CA GLU A 1031 -8.43 66.06 -17.14
C GLU A 1031 -8.21 64.87 -18.08
N LYS A 1032 -8.43 65.04 -19.39
CA LYS A 1032 -8.15 64.00 -20.39
C LYS A 1032 -6.65 63.74 -20.52
N GLU A 1033 -5.83 64.79 -20.51
CA GLU A 1033 -4.36 64.65 -20.50
C GLU A 1033 -3.86 64.03 -19.19
N ASN A 1034 -4.42 64.40 -18.04
CA ASN A 1034 -4.01 63.84 -16.75
C ASN A 1034 -4.41 62.36 -16.62
N ARG A 1035 -5.61 61.98 -17.09
CA ARG A 1035 -6.01 60.57 -17.19
C ARG A 1035 -5.13 59.79 -18.16
N LYS A 1036 -4.73 60.40 -19.28
CA LYS A 1036 -3.82 59.77 -20.25
C LYS A 1036 -2.42 59.57 -19.64
N LEU A 1037 -1.88 60.59 -18.98
CA LEU A 1037 -0.59 60.51 -18.27
C LEU A 1037 -0.62 59.53 -17.10
N GLN A 1038 -1.74 59.42 -16.37
CA GLN A 1038 -1.93 58.38 -15.34
C GLN A 1038 -1.98 56.97 -15.94
N LEU A 1039 -2.60 56.81 -17.12
CA LEU A 1039 -2.63 55.53 -17.81
C LEU A 1039 -1.24 55.12 -18.31
N GLU A 1040 -0.50 56.07 -18.90
CA GLU A 1040 0.87 55.87 -19.35
C GLU A 1040 1.81 55.58 -18.16
N LEU A 1041 1.64 56.27 -17.03
CA LEU A 1041 2.40 56.02 -15.81
C LEU A 1041 2.08 54.65 -15.19
N ASN A 1042 0.81 54.23 -15.20
CA ASN A 1042 0.42 52.90 -14.74
C ASN A 1042 0.98 51.81 -15.66
N GLN A 1043 0.94 52.00 -16.98
CA GLN A 1043 1.54 51.05 -17.93
C GLN A 1043 3.06 50.96 -17.78
N GLU A 1044 3.76 52.08 -17.59
CA GLU A 1044 5.20 52.07 -17.31
C GLU A 1044 5.51 51.39 -15.96
N ARG A 1045 4.71 51.63 -14.92
CA ARG A 1045 4.86 50.94 -13.63
C ARG A 1045 4.63 49.44 -13.76
N GLU A 1046 3.67 49.03 -14.59
CA GLU A 1046 3.36 47.62 -14.83
C GLU A 1046 4.48 46.92 -15.61
N LYS A 1047 5.06 47.59 -16.61
CA LYS A 1047 6.27 47.12 -17.31
C LYS A 1047 7.47 47.02 -16.38
N PHE A 1048 7.67 48.01 -15.51
CA PHE A 1048 8.76 47.99 -14.53
C PHE A 1048 8.58 46.85 -13.53
N ASN A 1049 7.35 46.62 -13.06
CA ASN A 1049 7.03 45.50 -12.17
C ASN A 1049 7.25 44.14 -12.87
N GLN A 1050 6.87 44.00 -14.14
CA GLN A 1050 7.15 42.80 -14.93
C GLN A 1050 8.65 42.57 -15.11
N MET A 1051 9.42 43.63 -15.32
CA MET A 1051 10.88 43.55 -15.43
C MET A 1051 11.53 43.13 -14.10
N VAL A 1052 11.05 43.67 -12.97
CA VAL A 1052 11.50 43.27 -11.63
C VAL A 1052 11.18 41.80 -11.35
N VAL A 1053 9.97 41.34 -11.69
CA VAL A 1053 9.60 39.92 -11.55
C VAL A 1053 10.46 39.03 -12.43
N LYS A 1054 10.77 39.46 -13.66
CA LYS A 1054 11.65 38.72 -14.56
C LYS A 1054 13.07 38.60 -13.99
N HIS A 1055 13.66 39.69 -13.53
CA HIS A 1055 14.99 39.66 -12.94
C HIS A 1055 15.03 38.91 -11.61
N GLN A 1056 13.97 38.95 -10.81
CA GLN A 1056 13.86 38.15 -9.60
C GLN A 1056 13.82 36.65 -9.93
N LYS A 1057 13.12 36.27 -11.00
CA LYS A 1057 13.11 34.89 -11.49
C LYS A 1057 14.48 34.45 -11.99
N GLU A 1058 15.16 35.27 -12.80
CA GLU A 1058 16.52 35.00 -13.29
C GLU A 1058 17.53 34.86 -12.13
N LEU A 1059 17.37 35.63 -11.05
CA LEU A 1059 18.23 35.55 -9.86
C LEU A 1059 17.98 34.26 -9.05
N ASN A 1060 16.72 33.86 -8.91
CA ASN A 1060 16.34 32.59 -8.28
C ASN A 1060 16.84 31.39 -9.09
N ASP A 1061 16.74 31.44 -10.42
CA ASP A 1061 17.22 30.38 -11.31
C ASP A 1061 18.75 30.24 -11.24
N MET A 1062 19.49 31.36 -11.18
CA MET A 1062 20.95 31.33 -10.96
C MET A 1062 21.33 30.81 -9.56
N GLN A 1063 20.54 31.09 -8.52
CA GLN A 1063 20.76 30.54 -7.18
C GLN A 1063 20.51 29.02 -7.14
N ALA A 1064 19.50 28.54 -7.87
CA ALA A 1064 19.24 27.11 -8.00
C ALA A 1064 20.39 26.38 -8.72
N GLN A 1065 20.88 26.95 -9.83
CA GLN A 1065 22.05 26.39 -10.55
C GLN A 1065 23.32 26.39 -9.69
N LEU A 1066 23.55 27.44 -8.89
CA LEU A 1066 24.70 27.49 -7.97
C LEU A 1066 24.59 26.41 -6.88
N LEU A 1067 23.38 26.14 -6.39
CA LEU A 1067 23.13 25.08 -5.40
C LEU A 1067 23.40 23.70 -6.02
N GLU A 1068 22.96 23.50 -7.25
CA GLU A 1068 23.12 22.26 -8.02
C GLU A 1068 24.60 22.00 -8.36
N GLU A 1069 25.36 23.02 -8.78
CA GLU A 1069 26.81 22.91 -8.93
C GLU A 1069 27.52 22.62 -7.60
N CYS A 1070 27.04 23.17 -6.49
CA CYS A 1070 27.63 22.95 -5.17
C CYS A 1070 27.40 21.51 -4.68
N THR A 1071 26.22 20.94 -4.94
CA THR A 1071 25.91 19.52 -4.67
C THR A 1071 26.74 18.61 -5.55
N HIS A 1072 26.87 18.92 -6.84
CA HIS A 1072 27.64 18.10 -7.76
C HIS A 1072 29.15 18.13 -7.45
N ARG A 1073 29.66 19.27 -7.00
CA ARG A 1073 31.04 19.40 -6.50
C ARG A 1073 31.28 18.56 -5.25
N ASN A 1074 30.31 18.48 -4.33
CA ASN A 1074 30.41 17.64 -3.14
C ASN A 1074 30.36 16.15 -3.48
N GLU A 1075 29.53 15.74 -4.45
CA GLU A 1075 29.50 14.37 -4.96
C GLU A 1075 30.84 13.97 -5.60
N LEU A 1076 31.39 14.82 -6.46
CA LEU A 1076 32.71 14.60 -7.06
C LEU A 1076 33.82 14.54 -5.99
N GLN A 1077 33.71 15.32 -4.92
CA GLN A 1077 34.65 15.28 -3.80
C GLN A 1077 34.52 13.98 -2.97
N MET A 1078 33.31 13.45 -2.79
CA MET A 1078 33.09 12.14 -2.17
C MET A 1078 33.61 10.98 -3.05
N GLN A 1079 33.42 11.07 -4.37
CA GLN A 1079 33.95 10.08 -5.31
C GLN A 1079 35.48 10.10 -5.34
N LEU A 1080 36.10 11.28 -5.33
CA LEU A 1080 37.56 11.42 -5.20
C LEU A 1080 38.08 10.82 -3.88
N ALA A 1081 37.40 11.05 -2.76
CA ALA A 1081 37.79 10.48 -1.47
C ALA A 1081 37.62 8.94 -1.44
N SER A 1082 36.57 8.41 -2.05
CA SER A 1082 36.38 6.96 -2.22
C SER A 1082 37.48 6.36 -3.10
N LYS A 1083 37.86 7.03 -4.19
CA LYS A 1083 38.94 6.56 -5.06
C LYS A 1083 40.32 6.69 -4.43
N GLU A 1084 40.57 7.70 -3.60
CA GLU A 1084 41.79 7.77 -2.76
C GLU A 1084 41.84 6.59 -1.77
N SER A 1085 40.71 6.22 -1.16
CA SER A 1085 40.62 5.05 -0.27
C SER A 1085 40.86 3.72 -1.00
N ASP A 1086 40.32 3.56 -2.22
CA ASP A 1086 40.58 2.41 -3.08
C ASP A 1086 42.07 2.31 -3.44
N ILE A 1087 42.71 3.44 -3.78
CA ILE A 1087 44.16 3.52 -4.07
C ILE A 1087 44.98 3.20 -2.81
N GLU A 1088 44.55 3.63 -1.62
CA GLU A 1088 45.20 3.30 -0.35
C GLU A 1088 45.08 1.81 0.00
N GLN A 1089 43.92 1.19 -0.25
CA GLN A 1089 43.75 -0.26 -0.10
C GLN A 1089 44.60 -1.06 -1.10
N LEU A 1090 44.72 -0.59 -2.34
CA LEU A 1090 45.58 -1.21 -3.35
C LEU A 1090 47.07 -1.04 -3.00
N ARG A 1091 47.46 0.12 -2.46
CA ARG A 1091 48.82 0.35 -1.94
C ARG A 1091 49.12 -0.50 -0.71
N ALA A 1092 48.16 -0.70 0.19
CA ALA A 1092 48.28 -1.59 1.34
C ALA A 1092 48.45 -3.06 0.91
N LYS A 1093 47.66 -3.52 -0.07
CA LYS A 1093 47.81 -4.87 -0.65
C LYS A 1093 49.13 -5.07 -1.38
N LEU A 1094 49.64 -4.04 -2.06
CA LEU A 1094 50.97 -4.06 -2.68
C LEU A 1094 52.10 -4.07 -1.63
N LEU A 1095 51.92 -3.37 -0.50
CA LEU A 1095 52.84 -3.44 0.64
C LEU A 1095 52.83 -4.83 1.29
N ASP A 1096 51.65 -5.43 1.52
CA ASP A 1096 51.50 -6.79 2.04
C ASP A 1096 52.14 -7.84 1.13
N LEU A 1097 52.10 -7.63 -0.20
CA LEU A 1097 52.80 -8.48 -1.17
C LEU A 1097 54.33 -8.27 -1.11
N SER A 1098 54.81 -7.04 -0.89
CA SER A 1098 56.25 -6.77 -0.75
C SER A 1098 56.85 -7.24 0.59
N ASP A 1099 56.06 -7.23 1.68
CA ASP A 1099 56.49 -7.69 3.01
C ASP A 1099 56.56 -9.22 3.11
N SER A 1100 55.99 -9.95 2.15
CA SER A 1100 56.18 -11.41 2.02
C SER A 1100 57.54 -11.82 1.43
N THR A 1101 58.37 -10.85 1.04
CA THR A 1101 59.76 -11.06 0.56
C THR A 1101 60.78 -10.22 1.32
N SER A 1102 60.76 -10.26 2.66
CA SER A 1102 62.01 -10.12 3.42
C SER A 1102 61.91 -10.75 4.80
N VAL A 1103 62.70 -11.80 5.06
CA VAL A 1103 63.73 -11.89 6.12
C VAL A 1103 64.51 -13.19 5.92
N ALA A 1104 65.78 -13.03 5.53
CA ALA A 1104 66.85 -14.02 5.66
C ALA A 1104 67.15 -14.23 7.17
N SER A 1105 67.63 -15.37 7.69
CA SER A 1105 69.00 -15.86 7.48
C SER A 1105 69.29 -17.06 8.41
N PHE A 1106 70.09 -18.01 7.92
CA PHE A 1106 70.79 -19.06 8.69
C PHE A 1106 72.18 -18.55 9.15
N PRO A 1107 72.78 -19.11 10.22
CA PRO A 1107 74.01 -18.61 10.83
C PRO A 1107 75.31 -19.14 10.18
N SER A 1108 76.37 -18.37 10.41
CA SER A 1108 77.74 -18.42 9.88
C SER A 1108 78.64 -19.55 10.41
N ALA A 1109 79.66 -19.93 9.61
CA ALA A 1109 80.95 -20.42 10.10
C ALA A 1109 82.11 -20.05 9.12
N ASP A 1110 82.90 -19.06 9.56
CA ASP A 1110 84.36 -18.81 9.52
C ASP A 1110 85.31 -18.83 8.29
N GLU A 1111 86.17 -17.80 8.36
CA GLU A 1111 87.60 -17.63 8.01
C GLU A 1111 88.09 -17.50 6.55
N THR A 1112 88.54 -16.30 6.14
CA THR A 1112 89.98 -15.88 6.06
C THR A 1112 90.22 -14.59 5.22
N ASP A 1113 91.13 -13.76 5.73
CA ASP A 1113 92.07 -12.81 5.09
C ASP A 1113 91.64 -11.66 4.13
N GLY A 1114 92.06 -10.44 4.52
CA GLY A 1114 93.06 -9.70 3.73
C GLY A 1114 92.66 -8.41 2.97
N ASN A 1115 93.09 -7.26 3.53
CA ASN A 1115 93.54 -6.02 2.88
C ASN A 1115 92.55 -5.00 2.21
N LEU A 1116 92.57 -3.79 2.79
CA LEU A 1116 92.32 -2.43 2.24
C LEU A 1116 93.16 -2.12 0.96
N PRO A 1117 92.98 -1.01 0.17
CA PRO A 1117 92.30 0.28 0.48
C PRO A 1117 91.48 1.02 -0.65
N VAL A 1118 90.64 1.98 -0.22
CA VAL A 1118 90.48 3.40 -0.68
C VAL A 1118 90.15 3.77 -2.15
N ASP A 1119 88.99 4.41 -2.39
CA ASP A 1119 88.77 5.85 -2.80
C ASP A 1119 87.33 6.04 -3.34
N SER A 1120 86.44 6.78 -2.67
CA SER A 1120 86.14 8.22 -2.85
C SER A 1120 85.66 8.66 -4.24
N ALA A 1121 84.35 8.91 -4.39
CA ALA A 1121 83.76 10.23 -4.75
C ALA A 1121 82.36 10.08 -5.39
N CYS A 1122 81.31 10.53 -4.69
CA CYS A 1122 80.37 11.58 -5.14
C CYS A 1122 79.13 11.64 -4.22
N ILE A 1123 78.90 12.85 -3.68
CA ILE A 1123 77.79 13.25 -2.81
C ILE A 1123 76.70 13.96 -3.69
N PRO A 1124 75.67 14.66 -3.16
CA PRO A 1124 74.28 14.23 -3.04
C PRO A 1124 73.29 15.08 -3.88
N TYR A 1125 72.26 14.48 -4.47
CA TYR A 1125 71.10 15.23 -4.96
C TYR A 1125 69.84 14.40 -4.73
N LEU A 1126 69.17 14.55 -3.58
CA LEU A 1126 67.75 14.18 -3.41
C LEU A 1126 67.11 14.63 -2.08
N PHE A 1127 67.87 15.19 -1.14
CA PHE A 1127 67.32 15.65 0.14
C PHE A 1127 66.79 17.11 0.17
N ILE A 1128 66.90 17.87 -0.93
CA ILE A 1128 66.44 19.27 -1.00
C ILE A 1128 65.01 19.39 -1.59
N PHE A 1129 64.48 18.38 -2.28
CA PHE A 1129 63.16 18.50 -2.93
C PHE A 1129 61.98 18.23 -2.01
N TYR A 1130 62.16 17.45 -0.94
CA TYR A 1130 61.05 17.06 -0.05
C TYR A 1130 60.73 18.12 1.01
N TYR A 1131 61.70 18.97 1.38
CA TYR A 1131 61.52 19.97 2.45
C TYR A 1131 60.89 21.29 1.98
N LEU A 1132 60.76 21.52 0.66
CA LEU A 1132 60.20 22.74 0.07
C LEU A 1132 58.71 22.63 -0.30
N LEU A 1133 58.15 21.42 -0.42
CA LEU A 1133 56.73 21.23 -0.76
C LEU A 1133 55.78 21.28 0.45
N VAL A 1134 56.26 20.94 1.65
CA VAL A 1134 55.41 20.87 2.86
C VAL A 1134 55.21 22.25 3.51
N LYS A 1135 56.02 23.26 3.17
CA LYS A 1135 55.92 24.61 3.77
C LYS A 1135 55.05 25.61 2.97
N ASN A 1136 54.56 25.26 1.78
CA ASN A 1136 53.77 26.16 0.92
C ASN A 1136 52.24 25.92 0.91
N ARG A 1137 51.71 24.96 1.67
CA ARG A 1137 50.25 24.73 1.79
C ARG A 1137 49.61 25.28 3.08
N ARG A 1138 50.31 26.15 3.82
CA ARG A 1138 49.79 26.80 5.05
C ARG A 1138 49.65 28.32 4.98
N LEU A 1139 49.64 28.90 3.77
CA LEU A 1139 49.51 30.34 3.53
C LEU A 1139 48.63 30.64 2.31
N ALA A 1140 47.36 30.18 2.32
CA ALA A 1140 46.36 30.60 1.32
C ALA A 1140 44.91 30.50 1.82
N LEU A 1141 44.66 30.69 3.12
CA LEU A 1141 43.32 30.91 3.68
C LEU A 1141 43.41 32.00 4.74
N ASN A 1142 43.66 33.23 4.28
CA ASN A 1142 43.33 34.46 4.99
C ASN A 1142 43.62 35.64 4.05
N THR A 1143 42.67 36.00 3.18
CA THR A 1143 42.26 37.39 2.91
C THR A 1143 41.20 37.45 1.81
N LYS A 1144 40.04 37.99 2.20
CA LYS A 1144 38.83 38.39 1.45
C LYS A 1144 37.92 37.29 0.93
#